data_AF-A0A0D3F709-F1
#
_entry.id   AF-A0A0D3F709-F1
#
_cell.length_a   1.000
_cell.length_b   1.000
_cell.length_c   1.000
_cell.angle_alpha   90.00
_cell.angle_beta   90.00
_cell.angle_gamma   90.00
#
_symmetry.space_group_name_H-M   'P 1'
#
loop_
_entity.id
_entity.type
_entity.pdbx_description
1 polymer ?
#
loop_
_entity_poly.entity_id
_entity_poly.type
_entity_poly.pdbx_seq_one_letter_code
_entity_poly.pdbx_strand_id
1 'polypeptide(L)'
;MASIPLLRLLLLLLPLPLREHLWPSHHRPNDVSAGAGELHPIFIVPGASCSNLEARLTDAYRPSEPSCGALKGKGWFGLWENSSDLPTHHYNECFKEQMSLVYDPVANDYRNFPGVETRVANFGIARGFRSKNPSHPEWCLAKLIGALEEMGYRDGDNMHGVPYDLRYSAPIPGQASQVYSRHFREFMELVETATEKHHHNKKAIILGHSLGGMVALEFVRNAPSAWRDKHIEHLFLVAPTLSQGFVTTVRNLVSGPRNLVYVADATDLSLRPMWRSFETSIVNVPSPGVFGHEPPIVVTERRNYSAYDVEDLLAAVGFSDGVEPFRRRTVARMNYHEAPMVPLTCINGVGNRTPQQLVYWDGNFDEPPQIVYGEGDDIINLVSMLAFDEDMCRQPGQKGRFKSIKLDNASHGSVLTDEWALRRVMQEILELLLLLLPLPLREHLWSSQHRRNDVDAGELHPIIVLPGVACSDLEARLTEAYRPSAARCGAMKGKGWFPLWKNSSDLSTHRYNECFEEQMSLVYDPVANDYRNFPGVETRVPYFGLVKGYHQKWPFDKPWCLTPLIRALEEMGYRDGDNMHGAPYDFRHVPPVPGQESQVYSRYYKEFMELVEATSKRHRKKKVIILGHSHGGCVALEFVRNTPLAWRKEYIKHLFLVTPTLSAGLLDPVENLATGPHNLFYVPGATELSLRPMWRSFETSIANLPSPAVFGREPIVVTERRNYSAYDMEDLLAAVGFGDGIEPFRRRMVARMNYLEAPMVPLTYINGVGKRTPRQLVYWDGNFDEAPERVYGDGDGIVNLVTMLAFDEEMRRQLGQRGQFKSIKVENASHMGILMDEWALKRVMKEILEVNQDSS
;
A
#
# COMPACT_ATOMS: atom_id res chain seq x y z
N MET A 1 -1.71 -5.24 -25.97
CA MET A 1 -2.82 -6.21 -26.12
C MET A 1 -2.35 -7.60 -25.72
N ALA A 2 -2.42 -7.96 -24.43
CA ALA A 2 -2.31 -9.36 -23.95
C ALA A 2 -2.54 -9.45 -22.43
N SER A 3 -3.63 -8.89 -21.88
CA SER A 3 -4.00 -9.04 -20.46
C SER A 3 -5.51 -8.95 -20.26
N ILE A 4 -6.27 -9.86 -20.89
CA ILE A 4 -7.73 -10.02 -20.72
C ILE A 4 -8.16 -11.47 -20.32
N PRO A 5 -7.30 -12.53 -20.25
CA PRO A 5 -7.83 -13.87 -20.00
C PRO A 5 -8.10 -14.19 -18.52
N LEU A 6 -7.53 -13.47 -17.54
CA LEU A 6 -7.65 -13.85 -16.12
C LEU A 6 -9.04 -13.54 -15.56
N LEU A 7 -9.64 -12.43 -15.96
CA LEU A 7 -10.98 -12.06 -15.52
C LEU A 7 -12.07 -12.88 -16.24
N ARG A 8 -11.84 -13.26 -17.50
CA ARG A 8 -12.63 -14.33 -18.16
C ARG A 8 -12.47 -15.69 -17.47
N LEU A 9 -11.30 -16.00 -16.91
CA LEU A 9 -11.07 -17.25 -16.15
C LEU A 9 -11.78 -17.22 -14.78
N LEU A 10 -11.78 -16.09 -14.09
CA LEU A 10 -12.51 -15.88 -12.83
C LEU A 10 -14.03 -15.99 -13.03
N LEU A 11 -14.55 -15.52 -14.16
CA LEU A 11 -15.97 -15.61 -14.52
C LEU A 11 -16.39 -17.00 -15.04
N LEU A 12 -15.45 -17.81 -15.53
CA LEU A 12 -15.67 -19.22 -15.89
C LEU A 12 -15.81 -20.15 -14.67
N LEU A 13 -15.49 -19.66 -13.46
CA LEU A 13 -15.54 -20.40 -12.20
C LEU A 13 -16.88 -20.24 -11.45
N LEU A 14 -17.84 -19.47 -11.99
CA LEU A 14 -19.20 -19.35 -11.47
C LEU A 14 -20.03 -20.63 -11.72
N PRO A 15 -20.97 -21.02 -10.81
CA PRO A 15 -21.84 -22.18 -11.02
C PRO A 15 -22.68 -22.06 -12.30
N LEU A 16 -22.95 -23.16 -13.00
CA LEU A 16 -23.80 -23.16 -14.21
C LEU A 16 -25.12 -22.38 -14.06
N PRO A 17 -25.86 -22.46 -12.93
CA PRO A 17 -27.06 -21.65 -12.72
C PRO A 17 -26.77 -20.13 -12.62
N LEU A 18 -25.63 -19.74 -12.04
CA LEU A 18 -25.17 -18.34 -11.92
C LEU A 18 -24.59 -17.82 -13.24
N ARG A 19 -23.97 -18.68 -14.03
CA ARG A 19 -23.55 -18.37 -15.39
C ARG A 19 -24.77 -18.16 -16.29
N GLU A 20 -25.86 -18.90 -16.10
CA GLU A 20 -27.12 -18.67 -16.82
C GLU A 20 -27.93 -17.48 -16.26
N HIS A 21 -27.79 -17.14 -14.98
CA HIS A 21 -28.40 -15.94 -14.36
C HIS A 21 -27.70 -14.63 -14.72
N LEU A 22 -26.36 -14.62 -14.69
CA LEU A 22 -25.53 -13.45 -15.04
C LEU A 22 -25.20 -13.37 -16.54
N TRP A 23 -25.38 -14.48 -17.29
CA TRP A 23 -25.05 -14.57 -18.71
C TRP A 23 -25.97 -15.53 -19.49
N PRO A 24 -27.14 -15.07 -19.99
CA PRO A 24 -27.91 -15.85 -20.95
C PRO A 24 -27.10 -15.99 -22.24
N SER A 25 -26.69 -17.22 -22.56
CA SER A 25 -25.87 -17.48 -23.75
C SER A 25 -26.74 -17.43 -25.02
N HIS A 26 -26.44 -16.46 -25.89
CA HIS A 26 -26.92 -16.33 -27.27
C HIS A 26 -28.41 -16.62 -27.52
N HIS A 27 -29.27 -15.64 -27.24
CA HIS A 27 -30.52 -15.48 -27.96
C HIS A 27 -30.64 -14.12 -28.63
N ARG A 28 -31.32 -14.16 -29.79
CA ARG A 28 -31.60 -13.08 -30.73
C ARG A 28 -32.16 -11.83 -30.01
N PRO A 29 -32.04 -10.64 -30.62
CA PRO A 29 -32.56 -9.41 -30.04
C PRO A 29 -34.08 -9.56 -29.93
N ASN A 30 -34.61 -9.76 -28.71
CA ASN A 30 -35.95 -9.35 -28.28
C ASN A 30 -36.38 -9.72 -26.85
N ASP A 31 -35.63 -10.47 -26.03
CA ASP A 31 -36.05 -10.73 -24.64
C ASP A 31 -35.22 -9.96 -23.60
N VAL A 32 -35.80 -8.84 -23.17
CA VAL A 32 -35.40 -8.01 -22.04
C VAL A 32 -36.07 -8.55 -20.78
N SER A 33 -35.32 -8.98 -19.74
CA SER A 33 -35.68 -8.77 -18.31
C SER A 33 -34.94 -9.61 -17.25
N ALA A 34 -34.16 -10.66 -17.55
CA ALA A 34 -33.89 -11.66 -16.49
C ALA A 34 -32.59 -11.53 -15.64
N GLY A 35 -31.66 -10.60 -15.89
CA GLY A 35 -30.36 -10.55 -15.18
C GLY A 35 -29.96 -9.22 -14.52
N ALA A 36 -30.60 -8.11 -14.86
CA ALA A 36 -30.25 -6.76 -14.36
C ALA A 36 -30.88 -6.40 -13.00
N GLY A 37 -31.84 -7.19 -12.51
CA GLY A 37 -32.62 -6.89 -11.31
C GLY A 37 -31.92 -7.19 -9.97
N GLU A 38 -30.76 -7.86 -9.95
CA GLU A 38 -30.16 -8.35 -8.70
C GLU A 38 -29.09 -7.44 -8.07
N LEU A 39 -28.52 -6.47 -8.79
CA LEU A 39 -27.48 -5.57 -8.25
C LEU A 39 -28.09 -4.24 -7.75
N HIS A 40 -27.46 -3.64 -6.74
CA HIS A 40 -27.77 -2.27 -6.34
C HIS A 40 -27.33 -1.31 -7.46
N PRO A 41 -28.17 -0.36 -7.89
CA PRO A 41 -27.78 0.58 -8.94
C PRO A 41 -26.62 1.46 -8.48
N ILE A 42 -25.60 1.62 -9.33
CA ILE A 42 -24.41 2.41 -9.04
C ILE A 42 -24.38 3.71 -9.85
N PHE A 43 -24.10 4.83 -9.17
CA PHE A 43 -24.04 6.17 -9.74
C PHE A 43 -22.62 6.70 -9.66
N ILE A 44 -22.02 7.00 -10.80
CA ILE A 44 -20.63 7.41 -10.90
C ILE A 44 -20.56 8.91 -11.16
N VAL A 45 -19.93 9.65 -10.24
CA VAL A 45 -19.70 11.10 -10.35
C VAL A 45 -18.22 11.34 -10.66
N PRO A 46 -17.86 11.85 -11.85
CA PRO A 46 -16.49 11.77 -12.33
C PRO A 46 -15.58 12.90 -11.81
N GLY A 47 -14.28 12.77 -12.05
CA GLY A 47 -13.33 13.87 -11.77
C GLY A 47 -13.59 15.11 -12.64
N ALA A 48 -12.94 16.23 -12.29
CA ALA A 48 -13.20 17.55 -12.87
C ALA A 48 -13.07 17.62 -14.40
N SER A 49 -12.18 16.82 -15.00
CA SER A 49 -11.86 16.88 -16.43
C SER A 49 -12.77 16.06 -17.35
N CYS A 50 -13.77 15.38 -16.79
CA CYS A 50 -14.39 14.24 -17.47
C CYS A 50 -15.76 14.52 -18.07
N SER A 51 -16.49 15.49 -17.54
CA SER A 51 -17.79 15.90 -18.08
C SER A 51 -17.62 16.69 -19.38
N ASN A 52 -18.56 16.50 -20.31
CA ASN A 52 -18.62 17.28 -21.55
C ASN A 52 -19.54 18.49 -21.33
N LEU A 53 -19.12 19.64 -21.85
CA LEU A 53 -19.89 20.87 -21.75
C LEU A 53 -20.29 21.34 -23.15
N GLU A 54 -21.58 21.58 -23.34
CA GLU A 54 -22.12 22.21 -24.53
C GLU A 54 -22.51 23.65 -24.24
N ALA A 55 -22.44 24.50 -25.26
CA ALA A 55 -22.90 25.89 -25.18
C ALA A 55 -23.82 26.28 -26.33
N ARG A 56 -24.58 27.34 -26.10
CA ARG A 56 -25.41 28.02 -27.09
C ARG A 56 -25.23 29.52 -26.93
N LEU A 57 -25.03 30.23 -28.03
CA LEU A 57 -24.89 31.69 -28.05
C LEU A 57 -26.22 32.34 -28.41
N THR A 58 -26.72 33.20 -27.54
CA THR A 58 -28.00 33.92 -27.69
C THR A 58 -27.81 35.29 -28.35
N ASP A 59 -28.92 35.97 -28.66
CA ASP A 59 -28.89 37.34 -29.22
C ASP A 59 -28.23 38.36 -28.30
N ALA A 60 -28.24 38.12 -26.99
CA ALA A 60 -27.57 38.93 -25.99
C ALA A 60 -26.04 38.77 -25.99
N TYR A 61 -25.49 37.74 -26.64
CA TYR A 61 -24.04 37.53 -26.68
C TYR A 61 -23.37 38.63 -27.52
N ARG A 62 -22.46 39.36 -26.88
CA ARG A 62 -21.61 40.41 -27.44
C ARG A 62 -20.17 39.94 -27.33
N PRO A 63 -19.60 39.33 -28.38
CA PRO A 63 -18.25 38.79 -28.29
C PRO A 63 -17.21 39.92 -28.28
N SER A 64 -16.09 39.72 -27.57
CA SER A 64 -14.97 40.67 -27.59
C SER A 64 -14.30 40.73 -28.97
N GLU A 65 -14.28 39.61 -29.69
CA GLU A 65 -13.79 39.51 -31.07
C GLU A 65 -14.93 39.05 -32.01
N PRO A 66 -15.15 39.69 -33.17
CA PRO A 66 -16.25 39.33 -34.07
C PRO A 66 -16.29 37.85 -34.47
N SER A 67 -15.12 37.20 -34.59
CA SER A 67 -14.97 35.78 -34.92
C SER A 67 -15.62 34.86 -33.88
N CYS A 68 -15.69 35.26 -32.60
CA CYS A 68 -16.30 34.45 -31.54
C CYS A 68 -17.83 34.37 -31.67
N GLY A 69 -18.45 35.25 -32.45
CA GLY A 69 -19.88 35.20 -32.77
C GLY A 69 -20.26 34.15 -33.81
N ALA A 70 -19.31 33.40 -34.39
CA ALA A 70 -19.54 32.52 -35.54
C ALA A 70 -20.57 31.40 -35.31
N LEU A 71 -20.83 31.03 -34.05
CA LEU A 71 -21.80 29.99 -33.65
C LEU A 71 -23.16 30.55 -33.19
N LYS A 72 -23.32 31.87 -33.22
CA LYS A 72 -24.58 32.53 -32.87
C LYS A 72 -25.70 32.13 -33.82
N GLY A 73 -26.84 31.72 -33.27
CA GLY A 73 -27.99 31.22 -34.04
C GLY A 73 -27.83 29.81 -34.61
N LYS A 74 -26.71 29.10 -34.38
CA LYS A 74 -26.46 27.74 -34.90
C LYS A 74 -26.89 26.61 -33.94
N GLY A 75 -27.50 26.93 -32.81
CA GLY A 75 -27.95 25.94 -31.81
C GLY A 75 -26.87 25.60 -30.78
N TRP A 76 -26.96 24.40 -30.18
CA TRP A 76 -26.00 23.88 -29.21
C TRP A 76 -24.75 23.34 -29.93
N PHE A 77 -23.56 23.60 -29.38
CA PHE A 77 -22.29 23.06 -29.84
C PHE A 77 -21.45 22.59 -28.66
N GLY A 78 -20.53 21.63 -28.88
CA GLY A 78 -19.60 21.17 -27.87
C GLY A 78 -18.57 22.26 -27.53
N LEU A 79 -18.79 22.97 -26.42
CA LEU A 79 -17.85 23.98 -25.93
C LEU A 79 -16.58 23.31 -25.41
N TRP A 80 -16.74 22.19 -24.69
CA TRP A 80 -15.64 21.39 -24.15
C TRP A 80 -15.95 19.90 -24.28
N GLU A 81 -15.76 19.39 -25.51
CA GLU A 81 -15.96 17.99 -25.88
C GLU A 81 -14.71 17.40 -26.56
N ASN A 82 -14.18 18.08 -27.57
CA ASN A 82 -12.90 17.76 -28.21
C ASN A 82 -11.98 19.00 -28.20
N SER A 83 -11.07 19.06 -27.22
CA SER A 83 -10.12 20.17 -27.05
C SER A 83 -9.08 20.27 -28.19
N SER A 84 -8.92 19.22 -28.99
CA SER A 84 -7.94 19.15 -30.08
C SER A 84 -8.36 19.94 -31.33
N ASP A 85 -9.65 20.27 -31.46
CA ASP A 85 -10.20 21.00 -32.62
C ASP A 85 -10.25 22.53 -32.38
N LEU A 86 -9.88 23.00 -31.18
CA LEU A 86 -9.87 24.42 -30.82
C LEU A 86 -8.75 25.23 -31.51
N PRO A 87 -7.51 24.73 -31.67
CA PRO A 87 -6.42 25.49 -32.28
C PRO A 87 -6.52 25.60 -33.80
N THR A 88 -7.11 24.60 -34.48
CA THR A 88 -7.27 24.58 -35.95
C THR A 88 -8.12 25.73 -36.49
N HIS A 89 -8.83 26.44 -35.60
CA HIS A 89 -9.67 27.58 -35.94
C HIS A 89 -9.28 28.89 -35.24
N HIS A 90 -8.10 28.97 -34.61
CA HIS A 90 -7.68 30.12 -33.78
C HIS A 90 -8.73 30.51 -32.72
N TYR A 91 -9.45 29.51 -32.19
CA TYR A 91 -10.65 29.73 -31.38
C TYR A 91 -10.36 29.84 -29.87
N ASN A 92 -9.09 29.82 -29.45
CA ASN A 92 -8.70 29.78 -28.04
C ASN A 92 -9.19 31.00 -27.23
N GLU A 93 -9.16 32.21 -27.80
CA GLU A 93 -9.69 33.41 -27.13
C GLU A 93 -11.22 33.34 -26.98
N CYS A 94 -11.91 32.88 -28.02
CA CYS A 94 -13.36 32.68 -28.00
C CYS A 94 -13.77 31.61 -26.99
N PHE A 95 -13.03 30.50 -26.92
CA PHE A 95 -13.23 29.45 -25.92
C PHE A 95 -13.08 30.00 -24.51
N LYS A 96 -12.00 30.76 -24.22
CA LYS A 96 -11.78 31.34 -22.89
C LYS A 96 -12.93 32.26 -22.46
N GLU A 97 -13.40 33.13 -23.37
CA GLU A 97 -14.54 34.01 -23.11
C GLU A 97 -15.84 33.21 -22.86
N GLN A 98 -16.16 32.26 -23.75
CA GLN A 98 -17.41 31.49 -23.70
C GLN A 98 -17.45 30.51 -22.52
N MET A 99 -16.29 30.03 -22.07
CA MET A 99 -16.16 29.17 -20.91
C MET A 99 -16.27 29.95 -19.59
N SER A 100 -15.96 31.25 -19.57
CA SER A 100 -15.89 32.05 -18.35
C SER A 100 -17.25 32.22 -17.65
N LEU A 101 -17.20 32.34 -16.32
CA LEU A 101 -18.35 32.69 -15.49
C LEU A 101 -18.27 34.14 -15.01
N VAL A 102 -19.39 34.64 -14.53
CA VAL A 102 -19.51 35.94 -13.85
C VAL A 102 -20.14 35.69 -12.49
N TYR A 103 -19.52 36.22 -11.44
CA TYR A 103 -20.13 36.24 -10.11
C TYR A 103 -21.17 37.35 -10.02
N ASP A 104 -22.37 37.01 -9.56
CA ASP A 104 -23.47 37.93 -9.32
C ASP A 104 -23.57 38.22 -7.80
N PRO A 105 -23.17 39.42 -7.34
CA PRO A 105 -23.19 39.74 -5.91
C PRO A 105 -24.61 39.90 -5.34
N VAL A 106 -25.62 40.17 -6.19
CA VAL A 106 -27.01 40.30 -5.74
C VAL A 106 -27.58 38.92 -5.47
N ALA A 107 -27.38 37.97 -6.41
CA ALA A 107 -27.79 36.59 -6.22
C ALA A 107 -26.86 35.82 -5.25
N ASN A 108 -25.66 36.35 -4.98
CA ASN A 108 -24.57 35.64 -4.32
C ASN A 108 -24.30 34.29 -5.00
N ASP A 109 -24.29 34.23 -6.32
CA ASP A 109 -24.13 32.99 -7.11
C ASP A 109 -23.37 33.28 -8.40
N TYR A 110 -22.86 32.24 -9.05
CA TYR A 110 -22.22 32.36 -10.35
C TYR A 110 -23.23 32.18 -11.48
N ARG A 111 -22.98 32.82 -12.62
CA ARG A 111 -23.74 32.64 -13.86
C ARG A 111 -22.80 32.59 -15.06
N ASN A 112 -23.30 32.03 -16.16
CA ASN A 112 -22.56 32.03 -17.42
C ASN A 112 -22.25 33.46 -17.90
N PHE A 113 -21.23 33.58 -18.74
CA PHE A 113 -20.93 34.82 -19.44
C PHE A 113 -22.18 35.37 -20.17
N PRO A 114 -22.44 36.69 -20.13
CA PRO A 114 -23.65 37.27 -20.71
C PRO A 114 -23.90 36.83 -22.16
N GLY A 115 -25.06 36.22 -22.39
CA GLY A 115 -25.47 35.72 -23.68
C GLY A 115 -24.99 34.32 -24.05
N VAL A 116 -24.17 33.69 -23.20
CA VAL A 116 -23.77 32.27 -23.31
C VAL A 116 -24.65 31.43 -22.39
N GLU A 117 -25.22 30.36 -22.94
CA GLU A 117 -25.90 29.33 -22.17
C GLU A 117 -25.11 28.04 -22.25
N THR A 118 -25.15 27.24 -21.19
CA THR A 118 -24.42 25.97 -21.11
C THR A 118 -25.31 24.84 -20.62
N ARG A 119 -24.97 23.62 -21.00
CA ARG A 119 -25.55 22.39 -20.46
C ARG A 119 -24.53 21.27 -20.47
N VAL A 120 -24.73 20.32 -19.56
CA VAL A 120 -23.90 19.12 -19.46
C VAL A 120 -24.52 18.03 -20.32
N ALA A 121 -23.70 17.36 -21.15
CA ALA A 121 -24.16 16.26 -22.00
C ALA A 121 -24.10 14.91 -21.27
N ASN A 122 -24.82 13.91 -21.81
CA ASN A 122 -24.76 12.50 -21.40
C ASN A 122 -25.14 12.20 -19.93
N PHE A 123 -26.05 12.98 -19.35
CA PHE A 123 -26.56 12.68 -18.00
C PHE A 123 -27.26 11.32 -17.96
N GLY A 124 -26.89 10.47 -17.00
CA GLY A 124 -27.36 9.08 -16.87
C GLY A 124 -26.47 8.04 -17.56
N ILE A 125 -25.43 8.44 -18.31
CA ILE A 125 -24.58 7.55 -19.12
C ILE A 125 -23.11 7.69 -18.68
N ALA A 126 -22.55 6.65 -18.07
CA ALA A 126 -21.18 6.59 -17.56
C ALA A 126 -20.12 6.56 -18.67
N ARG A 127 -20.37 5.87 -19.79
CA ARG A 127 -19.49 5.92 -20.98
C ARG A 127 -19.52 7.28 -21.69
N GLY A 128 -20.35 8.21 -21.22
CA GLY A 128 -20.36 9.60 -21.63
C GLY A 128 -19.11 10.37 -21.17
N PHE A 129 -18.36 9.86 -20.19
CA PHE A 129 -17.12 10.50 -19.71
C PHE A 129 -15.99 10.36 -20.73
N ARG A 130 -15.28 11.46 -20.98
CA ARG A 130 -14.17 11.48 -21.95
C ARG A 130 -12.99 12.27 -21.41
N SER A 131 -11.77 11.74 -21.59
CA SER A 131 -10.56 12.51 -21.41
C SER A 131 -10.42 13.53 -22.54
N LYS A 132 -10.11 14.78 -22.18
CA LYS A 132 -9.81 15.86 -23.12
C LYS A 132 -8.31 16.02 -23.35
N ASN A 133 -7.47 15.23 -22.67
CA ASN A 133 -6.03 15.28 -22.85
C ASN A 133 -5.58 14.09 -23.71
N PRO A 134 -5.11 14.32 -24.95
CA PRO A 134 -4.67 13.24 -25.83
C PRO A 134 -3.44 12.48 -25.32
N SER A 135 -2.67 13.06 -24.39
CA SER A 135 -1.54 12.37 -23.74
C SER A 135 -1.97 11.38 -22.66
N HIS A 136 -3.24 11.45 -22.24
CA HIS A 136 -3.80 10.60 -21.19
C HIS A 136 -5.23 10.14 -21.56
N PRO A 137 -5.40 9.38 -22.66
CA PRO A 137 -6.71 8.96 -23.16
C PRO A 137 -7.46 8.04 -22.17
N GLU A 138 -6.76 7.40 -21.26
CA GLU A 138 -7.30 6.51 -20.21
C GLU A 138 -7.82 7.23 -18.96
N TRP A 139 -7.58 8.54 -18.83
CA TRP A 139 -8.17 9.34 -17.76
C TRP A 139 -9.70 9.36 -17.88
N CYS A 140 -10.41 9.64 -16.78
CA CYS A 140 -11.88 9.68 -16.71
C CYS A 140 -12.62 8.35 -16.57
N LEU A 141 -12.12 7.50 -15.67
CA LEU A 141 -12.83 6.34 -15.11
C LEU A 141 -13.12 5.21 -16.09
N ALA A 142 -12.56 5.22 -17.30
CA ALA A 142 -12.77 4.16 -18.29
C ALA A 142 -12.40 2.77 -17.75
N LYS A 143 -11.29 2.66 -17.00
CA LYS A 143 -10.89 1.41 -16.35
C LYS A 143 -11.84 0.96 -15.24
N LEU A 144 -12.33 1.89 -14.41
CA LEU A 144 -13.34 1.61 -13.39
C LEU A 144 -14.66 1.13 -14.01
N ILE A 145 -15.15 1.84 -15.04
CA ILE A 145 -16.38 1.48 -15.77
C ILE A 145 -16.22 0.09 -16.39
N GLY A 146 -15.09 -0.19 -17.05
CA GLY A 146 -14.81 -1.52 -17.60
C GLY A 146 -14.85 -2.61 -16.53
N ALA A 147 -14.24 -2.37 -15.35
CA ALA A 147 -14.24 -3.31 -14.23
C ALA A 147 -15.64 -3.53 -13.64
N LEU A 148 -16.50 -2.51 -13.60
CA LEU A 148 -17.89 -2.63 -13.16
C LEU A 148 -18.73 -3.41 -14.19
N GLU A 149 -18.54 -3.16 -15.48
CA GLU A 149 -19.23 -3.91 -16.55
C GLU A 149 -18.89 -5.40 -16.54
N GLU A 150 -17.63 -5.70 -16.20
CA GLU A 150 -17.13 -7.03 -15.95
C GLU A 150 -17.79 -7.71 -14.74
N MET A 151 -18.24 -6.93 -13.74
CA MET A 151 -19.06 -7.41 -12.61
C MET A 151 -20.55 -7.56 -12.93
N GLY A 152 -20.96 -7.26 -14.17
CA GLY A 152 -22.36 -7.37 -14.60
C GLY A 152 -23.13 -6.05 -14.58
N TYR A 153 -22.48 -4.92 -14.28
CA TYR A 153 -23.09 -3.61 -14.49
C TYR A 153 -23.25 -3.31 -15.99
N ARG A 154 -24.25 -2.50 -16.31
CA ARG A 154 -24.62 -2.09 -17.67
C ARG A 154 -24.93 -0.61 -17.65
N ASP A 155 -24.19 0.13 -18.47
CA ASP A 155 -24.33 1.57 -18.59
C ASP A 155 -25.73 1.95 -19.09
N GLY A 156 -26.35 2.94 -18.43
CA GLY A 156 -27.71 3.39 -18.69
C GLY A 156 -28.82 2.50 -18.14
N ASP A 157 -28.48 1.37 -17.52
CA ASP A 157 -29.45 0.42 -16.91
C ASP A 157 -29.30 0.39 -15.39
N ASN A 158 -28.27 -0.28 -14.86
CA ASN A 158 -27.98 -0.36 -13.43
C ASN A 158 -26.67 0.36 -13.03
N MET A 159 -25.99 0.97 -13.99
CA MET A 159 -24.86 1.87 -13.81
C MET A 159 -25.14 3.17 -14.55
N HIS A 160 -25.05 4.28 -13.83
CA HIS A 160 -25.35 5.60 -14.38
C HIS A 160 -24.23 6.59 -14.17
N GLY A 161 -23.90 7.34 -15.21
CA GLY A 161 -22.98 8.47 -15.12
C GLY A 161 -23.70 9.75 -14.70
N VAL A 162 -23.10 10.50 -13.78
CA VAL A 162 -23.63 11.78 -13.28
C VAL A 162 -22.63 12.89 -13.58
N PRO A 163 -22.54 13.35 -14.84
CA PRO A 163 -21.68 14.46 -15.20
C PRO A 163 -22.21 15.77 -14.60
N TYR A 164 -21.33 16.76 -14.46
CA TYR A 164 -21.64 18.08 -13.91
C TYR A 164 -20.82 19.17 -14.59
N ASP A 165 -21.21 20.43 -14.36
CA ASP A 165 -20.48 21.58 -14.88
C ASP A 165 -19.32 21.93 -13.94
N LEU A 166 -18.09 21.58 -14.34
CA LEU A 166 -16.88 21.73 -13.52
C LEU A 166 -16.58 23.18 -13.09
N ARG A 167 -17.21 24.16 -13.73
CA ARG A 167 -16.97 25.58 -13.46
C ARG A 167 -17.64 26.02 -12.16
N TYR A 168 -18.69 25.30 -11.75
CA TYR A 168 -19.47 25.57 -10.56
C TYR A 168 -19.13 24.59 -9.44
N SER A 169 -19.21 25.04 -8.18
CA SER A 169 -19.03 24.17 -7.02
C SER A 169 -20.38 23.72 -6.44
N ALA A 170 -20.49 22.44 -6.09
CA ALA A 170 -21.70 21.87 -5.51
C ALA A 170 -22.00 22.52 -4.14
N PRO A 171 -23.15 23.19 -3.93
CA PRO A 171 -23.40 24.01 -2.75
C PRO A 171 -23.52 23.17 -1.48
N ILE A 172 -23.06 23.70 -0.34
CA ILE A 172 -23.44 23.15 0.97
C ILE A 172 -24.94 23.42 1.25
N PRO A 173 -25.59 22.68 2.15
CA PRO A 173 -26.96 22.97 2.55
C PRO A 173 -27.19 24.43 2.94
N GLY A 174 -28.23 25.04 2.35
CA GLY A 174 -28.59 26.44 2.56
C GLY A 174 -27.85 27.46 1.67
N GLN A 175 -26.84 27.04 0.90
CA GLN A 175 -26.17 27.90 -0.06
C GLN A 175 -26.88 27.87 -1.43
N ALA A 176 -27.12 29.04 -2.01
CA ALA A 176 -27.77 29.15 -3.31
C ALA A 176 -26.84 28.65 -4.44
N SER A 177 -27.40 27.85 -5.36
CA SER A 177 -26.79 27.56 -6.67
C SER A 177 -27.88 27.19 -7.66
N GLN A 178 -28.10 28.00 -8.69
CA GLN A 178 -29.13 27.70 -9.69
C GLN A 178 -28.80 26.44 -10.48
N VAL A 179 -27.52 26.27 -10.85
CA VAL A 179 -27.04 25.12 -11.64
C VAL A 179 -27.18 23.83 -10.84
N TYR A 180 -26.71 23.79 -9.58
CA TYR A 180 -26.81 22.58 -8.78
C TYR A 180 -28.22 22.31 -8.24
N SER A 181 -29.07 23.33 -8.05
CA SER A 181 -30.48 23.08 -7.72
C SER A 181 -31.19 22.28 -8.81
N ARG A 182 -30.85 22.54 -10.09
CA ARG A 182 -31.34 21.72 -11.21
C ARG A 182 -30.68 20.35 -11.22
N HIS A 183 -29.35 20.31 -11.15
CA HIS A 183 -28.57 19.06 -11.20
C HIS A 183 -28.94 18.08 -10.09
N PHE A 184 -29.05 18.53 -8.84
CA PHE A 184 -29.43 17.68 -7.71
C PHE A 184 -30.86 17.17 -7.83
N ARG A 185 -31.79 17.97 -8.36
CA ARG A 185 -33.15 17.48 -8.64
C ARG A 185 -33.13 16.39 -9.71
N GLU A 186 -32.44 16.60 -10.82
CA GLU A 186 -32.27 15.59 -11.89
C GLU A 186 -31.58 14.33 -11.37
N PHE A 187 -30.59 14.47 -10.47
CA PHE A 187 -29.91 13.34 -9.84
C PHE A 187 -30.83 12.60 -8.85
N MET A 188 -31.61 13.30 -8.03
CA MET A 188 -32.63 12.66 -7.18
C MET A 188 -33.65 11.89 -8.01
N GLU A 189 -34.19 12.48 -9.09
CA GLU A 189 -35.14 11.83 -10.00
C GLU A 189 -34.56 10.58 -10.66
N LEU A 190 -33.27 10.62 -11.04
CA LEU A 190 -32.57 9.47 -11.60
C LEU A 190 -32.38 8.36 -10.55
N VAL A 191 -32.01 8.70 -9.32
CA VAL A 191 -31.89 7.75 -8.20
C VAL A 191 -33.25 7.13 -7.87
N GLU A 192 -34.30 7.93 -7.76
CA GLU A 192 -35.67 7.45 -7.52
C GLU A 192 -36.13 6.51 -8.64
N THR A 193 -35.89 6.89 -9.90
CA THR A 193 -36.24 6.06 -11.05
C THR A 193 -35.53 4.71 -11.01
N ALA A 194 -34.21 4.68 -10.80
CA ALA A 194 -33.47 3.42 -10.75
C ALA A 194 -33.88 2.56 -9.55
N THR A 195 -33.99 3.16 -8.36
CA THR A 195 -34.27 2.43 -7.10
C THR A 195 -35.71 1.93 -7.03
N GLU A 196 -36.70 2.71 -7.48
CA GLU A 196 -38.13 2.37 -7.35
C GLU A 196 -38.68 1.57 -8.53
N LYS A 197 -38.25 1.85 -9.77
CA LYS A 197 -38.87 1.27 -10.98
C LYS A 197 -38.10 0.10 -11.57
N HIS A 198 -36.77 0.08 -11.43
CA HIS A 198 -35.91 -0.82 -12.22
C HIS A 198 -35.20 -1.90 -11.40
N HIS A 199 -35.03 -1.72 -10.08
CA HIS A 199 -34.22 -2.64 -9.26
C HIS A 199 -34.89 -3.08 -7.94
N HIS A 200 -36.20 -3.34 -7.97
CA HIS A 200 -36.93 -3.97 -6.85
C HIS A 200 -36.74 -3.30 -5.47
N ASN A 201 -36.71 -1.96 -5.40
CA ASN A 201 -36.46 -1.17 -4.19
C ASN A 201 -35.05 -1.33 -3.59
N LYS A 202 -34.06 -1.76 -4.37
CA LYS A 202 -32.65 -1.70 -3.96
C LYS A 202 -32.18 -0.26 -3.91
N LYS A 203 -31.48 0.09 -2.83
CA LYS A 203 -30.92 1.42 -2.62
C LYS A 203 -29.68 1.67 -3.49
N ALA A 204 -29.42 2.93 -3.79
CA ALA A 204 -28.33 3.39 -4.64
C ALA A 204 -26.96 3.34 -3.95
N ILE A 205 -25.94 2.93 -4.71
CA ILE A 205 -24.53 3.14 -4.37
C ILE A 205 -24.04 4.35 -5.17
N ILE A 206 -23.48 5.35 -4.50
CA ILE A 206 -22.92 6.54 -5.16
C ILE A 206 -21.40 6.50 -5.03
N LEU A 207 -20.68 6.64 -6.13
CA LEU A 207 -19.22 6.71 -6.16
C LEU A 207 -18.77 8.02 -6.81
N GLY A 208 -18.09 8.87 -6.05
CA GLY A 208 -17.51 10.11 -6.54
C GLY A 208 -15.98 10.09 -6.50
N HIS A 209 -15.34 10.52 -7.59
CA HIS A 209 -13.88 10.65 -7.68
C HIS A 209 -13.42 12.11 -7.74
N SER A 210 -12.37 12.49 -7.02
CA SER A 210 -11.79 13.84 -7.08
C SER A 210 -12.85 14.92 -6.82
N LEU A 211 -13.00 15.91 -7.69
CA LEU A 211 -14.07 16.90 -7.61
C LEU A 211 -15.48 16.28 -7.65
N GLY A 212 -15.67 15.14 -8.33
CA GLY A 212 -16.92 14.39 -8.29
C GLY A 212 -17.22 13.80 -6.93
N GLY A 213 -16.19 13.54 -6.12
CA GLY A 213 -16.32 13.18 -4.70
C GLY A 213 -16.95 14.31 -3.89
N MET A 214 -16.56 15.56 -4.13
CA MET A 214 -17.23 16.73 -3.53
C MET A 214 -18.71 16.78 -3.95
N VAL A 215 -18.98 16.67 -5.26
CA VAL A 215 -20.34 16.76 -5.79
C VAL A 215 -21.23 15.67 -5.19
N ALA A 216 -20.73 14.43 -5.10
CA ALA A 216 -21.44 13.32 -4.48
C ALA A 216 -21.71 13.56 -2.99
N LEU A 217 -20.71 14.05 -2.24
CA LEU A 217 -20.85 14.37 -0.82
C LEU A 217 -21.90 15.46 -0.59
N GLU A 218 -21.84 16.55 -1.35
CA GLU A 218 -22.77 17.67 -1.20
C GLU A 218 -24.18 17.35 -1.69
N PHE A 219 -24.32 16.53 -2.74
CA PHE A 219 -25.61 15.98 -3.14
C PHE A 219 -26.28 15.24 -1.98
N VAL A 220 -25.54 14.31 -1.35
CA VAL A 220 -26.07 13.55 -0.22
C VAL A 220 -26.33 14.46 0.98
N ARG A 221 -25.49 15.45 1.28
CA ARG A 221 -25.75 16.40 2.38
C ARG A 221 -27.02 17.23 2.17
N ASN A 222 -27.29 17.65 0.94
CA ASN A 222 -28.48 18.44 0.58
C ASN A 222 -29.76 17.60 0.47
N ALA A 223 -29.66 16.29 0.30
CA ALA A 223 -30.83 15.42 0.25
C ALA A 223 -31.54 15.32 1.62
N PRO A 224 -32.88 15.37 1.69
CA PRO A 224 -33.63 15.22 2.94
C PRO A 224 -33.29 13.90 3.65
N SER A 225 -33.21 13.90 4.98
CA SER A 225 -32.81 12.71 5.76
C SER A 225 -33.67 11.48 5.44
N ALA A 226 -34.99 11.63 5.42
CA ALA A 226 -35.92 10.54 5.09
C ALA A 226 -35.70 10.00 3.66
N TRP A 227 -35.29 10.86 2.73
CA TRP A 227 -34.95 10.44 1.36
C TRP A 227 -33.65 9.64 1.35
N ARG A 228 -32.62 10.08 2.06
CA ARG A 228 -31.34 9.36 2.17
C ARG A 228 -31.51 7.98 2.76
N ASP A 229 -32.25 7.88 3.86
CA ASP A 229 -32.53 6.62 4.54
C ASP A 229 -33.30 5.65 3.65
N LYS A 230 -34.14 6.17 2.75
CA LYS A 230 -34.92 5.36 1.80
C LYS A 230 -34.11 4.94 0.59
N HIS A 231 -33.28 5.82 0.02
CA HIS A 231 -32.71 5.62 -1.31
C HIS A 231 -31.19 5.36 -1.34
N ILE A 232 -30.42 5.68 -0.31
CA ILE A 232 -28.96 5.56 -0.33
C ILE A 232 -28.51 4.35 0.48
N GLU A 233 -27.79 3.44 -0.17
CA GLU A 233 -27.14 2.30 0.46
C GLU A 233 -25.78 2.71 1.01
N HIS A 234 -24.94 3.29 0.13
CA HIS A 234 -23.55 3.56 0.44
C HIS A 234 -22.99 4.69 -0.43
N LEU A 235 -22.12 5.49 0.17
CA LEU A 235 -21.36 6.55 -0.50
C LEU A 235 -19.87 6.18 -0.51
N PHE A 236 -19.28 6.04 -1.69
CA PHE A 236 -17.85 5.91 -1.91
C PHE A 236 -17.28 7.25 -2.37
N LEU A 237 -16.30 7.76 -1.63
CA LEU A 237 -15.53 8.93 -2.02
C LEU A 237 -14.09 8.48 -2.30
N VAL A 238 -13.63 8.62 -3.54
CA VAL A 238 -12.28 8.21 -3.95
C VAL A 238 -11.47 9.46 -4.29
N ALA A 239 -10.42 9.70 -3.51
CA ALA A 239 -9.59 10.90 -3.53
C ALA A 239 -10.41 12.20 -3.60
N PRO A 240 -11.48 12.39 -2.78
CA PRO A 240 -12.38 13.53 -2.93
C PRO A 240 -11.68 14.87 -2.66
N THR A 241 -12.00 15.91 -3.43
CA THR A 241 -11.64 17.28 -3.04
C THR A 241 -12.63 17.78 -1.98
N LEU A 242 -12.14 18.27 -0.84
CA LEU A 242 -12.97 18.54 0.34
C LEU A 242 -12.80 19.97 0.87
N SER A 243 -13.71 20.41 1.74
CA SER A 243 -13.75 21.78 2.29
C SER A 243 -12.56 22.13 3.19
N GLN A 244 -11.82 21.12 3.67
CA GLN A 244 -10.54 21.29 4.37
C GLN A 244 -9.47 21.95 3.47
N GLY A 245 -9.62 21.83 2.14
CA GLY A 245 -8.78 22.48 1.14
C GLY A 245 -7.42 21.83 0.92
N PHE A 246 -6.66 22.28 -0.08
CA PHE A 246 -5.33 21.75 -0.42
C PHE A 246 -4.49 22.77 -1.18
N VAL A 247 -3.16 22.74 -1.03
CA VAL A 247 -2.28 23.81 -1.54
C VAL A 247 -2.17 23.81 -3.07
N THR A 248 -2.36 22.66 -3.72
CA THR A 248 -2.34 22.59 -5.20
C THR A 248 -3.41 23.47 -5.85
N THR A 249 -4.57 23.71 -5.21
CA THR A 249 -5.55 24.63 -5.78
C THR A 249 -5.05 26.07 -5.78
N VAL A 250 -4.26 26.47 -4.77
CA VAL A 250 -3.65 27.80 -4.69
C VAL A 250 -2.65 27.96 -5.84
N ARG A 251 -1.86 26.92 -6.11
CA ARG A 251 -0.96 26.91 -7.27
C ARG A 251 -1.75 27.11 -8.57
N ASN A 252 -2.85 26.39 -8.75
CA ASN A 252 -3.66 26.50 -9.98
C ASN A 252 -4.36 27.86 -10.10
N LEU A 253 -4.73 28.48 -8.98
CA LEU A 253 -5.27 29.83 -8.93
C LEU A 253 -4.24 30.90 -9.32
N VAL A 254 -2.98 30.72 -8.89
CA VAL A 254 -1.89 31.68 -9.13
C VAL A 254 -1.28 31.52 -10.53
N SER A 255 -0.98 30.29 -10.94
CA SER A 255 -0.24 29.99 -12.17
C SER A 255 -1.13 29.51 -13.34
N GLY A 256 -2.41 29.20 -13.09
CA GLY A 256 -3.33 28.64 -14.08
C GLY A 256 -3.62 27.14 -13.90
N PRO A 257 -4.64 26.58 -14.60
CA PRO A 257 -5.24 25.26 -14.33
C PRO A 257 -4.41 24.05 -14.80
N ARG A 258 -3.15 23.98 -14.33
CA ARG A 258 -2.19 22.94 -14.73
C ARG A 258 -2.72 21.54 -14.46
N ASN A 259 -2.60 20.67 -15.46
CA ASN A 259 -3.04 19.26 -15.44
C ASN A 259 -4.54 19.05 -15.15
N LEU A 260 -5.36 20.11 -15.13
CA LEU A 260 -6.79 20.04 -14.84
C LEU A 260 -7.64 20.37 -16.07
N VAL A 261 -7.30 21.44 -16.79
CA VAL A 261 -7.96 21.85 -18.03
C VAL A 261 -6.93 21.83 -19.14
N TYR A 262 -7.12 20.96 -20.14
CA TYR A 262 -6.28 20.90 -21.32
C TYR A 262 -6.93 21.67 -22.48
N VAL A 263 -6.20 22.64 -23.02
CA VAL A 263 -6.51 23.36 -24.26
C VAL A 263 -5.24 23.37 -25.08
N ALA A 264 -5.30 22.85 -26.31
CA ALA A 264 -4.12 22.78 -27.16
C ALA A 264 -3.61 24.19 -27.52
N ASP A 265 -2.29 24.32 -27.61
CA ASP A 265 -1.56 25.58 -27.87
C ASP A 265 -1.79 26.72 -26.87
N ALA A 266 -2.42 26.44 -25.71
CA ALA A 266 -2.57 27.39 -24.61
C ALA A 266 -1.58 27.06 -23.48
N THR A 267 -1.03 28.09 -22.84
CA THR A 267 -0.26 27.93 -21.60
C THR A 267 -1.17 28.04 -20.38
N ASP A 268 -0.78 27.43 -19.25
CA ASP A 268 -1.52 27.55 -17.98
C ASP A 268 -1.78 29.03 -17.64
N LEU A 269 -0.76 29.88 -17.80
CA LEU A 269 -0.84 31.32 -17.54
C LEU A 269 -1.86 32.02 -18.45
N SER A 270 -1.95 31.62 -19.72
CA SER A 270 -2.93 32.17 -20.68
C SER A 270 -4.38 31.76 -20.36
N LEU A 271 -4.58 30.63 -19.69
CA LEU A 271 -5.87 30.12 -19.24
C LEU A 271 -6.28 30.66 -17.86
N ARG A 272 -5.34 31.26 -17.11
CA ARG A 272 -5.54 31.77 -15.75
C ARG A 272 -6.75 32.71 -15.59
N PRO A 273 -7.02 33.69 -16.48
CA PRO A 273 -8.19 34.56 -16.34
C PRO A 273 -9.52 33.79 -16.42
N MET A 274 -9.63 32.86 -17.37
CA MET A 274 -10.79 31.98 -17.50
C MET A 274 -10.92 31.09 -16.27
N TRP A 275 -9.83 30.47 -15.81
CA TRP A 275 -9.85 29.61 -14.62
C TRP A 275 -10.31 30.36 -13.37
N ARG A 276 -9.77 31.56 -13.13
CA ARG A 276 -10.16 32.42 -12.00
C ARG A 276 -11.64 32.82 -12.03
N SER A 277 -12.28 32.83 -13.21
CA SER A 277 -13.72 33.06 -13.30
C SER A 277 -14.55 31.90 -12.73
N PHE A 278 -14.01 30.68 -12.65
CA PHE A 278 -14.74 29.53 -12.15
C PHE A 278 -14.84 29.56 -10.63
N GLU A 279 -15.99 29.16 -10.10
CA GLU A 279 -16.18 28.99 -8.66
C GLU A 279 -15.25 27.92 -8.08
N THR A 280 -14.97 26.86 -8.86
CA THR A 280 -14.09 25.76 -8.45
C THR A 280 -12.62 26.16 -8.29
N SER A 281 -12.21 27.31 -8.83
CA SER A 281 -10.83 27.80 -8.70
C SER A 281 -10.44 28.21 -7.27
N ILE A 282 -11.43 28.64 -6.47
CA ILE A 282 -11.22 29.16 -5.12
C ILE A 282 -11.88 28.30 -4.03
N VAL A 283 -12.76 27.37 -4.38
CA VAL A 283 -13.61 26.68 -3.39
C VAL A 283 -12.88 25.69 -2.47
N ASN A 284 -11.72 25.20 -2.89
CA ASN A 284 -10.90 24.23 -2.14
C ASN A 284 -9.59 24.82 -1.63
N VAL A 285 -9.48 26.15 -1.48
CA VAL A 285 -8.28 26.74 -0.90
C VAL A 285 -8.10 26.27 0.56
N PRO A 286 -6.86 26.12 1.05
CA PRO A 286 -6.57 25.66 2.41
C PRO A 286 -7.42 26.36 3.47
N SER A 287 -8.13 25.59 4.31
CA SER A 287 -8.96 26.17 5.36
C SER A 287 -8.10 26.57 6.57
N PRO A 288 -8.40 27.71 7.22
CA PRO A 288 -7.64 28.15 8.39
C PRO A 288 -7.65 27.14 9.54
N GLY A 289 -8.78 26.47 9.79
CA GLY A 289 -8.92 25.49 10.86
C GLY A 289 -8.12 24.20 10.68
N VAL A 290 -7.61 23.94 9.47
CA VAL A 290 -6.81 22.73 9.16
C VAL A 290 -5.35 23.07 8.96
N PHE A 291 -5.05 24.14 8.20
CA PHE A 291 -3.68 24.49 7.83
C PHE A 291 -3.02 25.48 8.80
N GLY A 292 -3.80 26.16 9.65
CA GLY A 292 -3.25 27.07 10.65
C GLY A 292 -2.53 28.29 10.05
N HIS A 293 -1.72 28.92 10.90
CA HIS A 293 -0.86 30.06 10.51
C HIS A 293 0.49 29.61 9.94
N GLU A 294 1.00 28.47 10.40
CA GLU A 294 2.33 27.97 10.07
C GLU A 294 2.26 26.46 9.74
N PRO A 295 2.95 25.99 8.70
CA PRO A 295 3.77 26.77 7.77
C PRO A 295 2.92 27.60 6.77
N PRO A 296 3.41 28.75 6.25
CA PRO A 296 2.67 29.55 5.28
C PRO A 296 2.44 28.78 3.98
N ILE A 297 1.29 28.99 3.35
CA ILE A 297 0.92 28.34 2.09
C ILE A 297 1.57 29.02 0.86
N VAL A 298 1.85 30.32 0.96
CA VAL A 298 2.61 31.09 -0.05
C VAL A 298 3.67 31.94 0.65
N VAL A 299 4.89 31.91 0.12
CA VAL A 299 6.05 32.66 0.61
C VAL A 299 6.54 33.60 -0.49
N THR A 300 6.78 34.85 -0.15
CA THR A 300 7.42 35.85 -1.03
C THR A 300 8.51 36.60 -0.26
N GLU A 301 9.38 37.35 -0.94
CA GLU A 301 10.36 38.21 -0.25
C GLU A 301 9.69 39.23 0.70
N ARG A 302 8.50 39.73 0.35
CA ARG A 302 7.85 40.83 1.07
C ARG A 302 6.86 40.38 2.13
N ARG A 303 6.19 39.25 1.93
CA ARG A 303 5.12 38.74 2.81
C ARG A 303 4.93 37.24 2.67
N ASN A 304 4.71 36.58 3.80
CA ASN A 304 4.19 35.21 3.87
C ASN A 304 2.67 35.25 4.03
N TYR A 305 1.98 34.35 3.34
CA TYR A 305 0.53 34.19 3.40
C TYR A 305 0.22 32.81 3.97
N SER A 306 -0.48 32.78 5.10
CA SER A 306 -1.05 31.57 5.69
C SER A 306 -2.45 31.28 5.13
N ALA A 307 -3.08 30.20 5.58
CA ALA A 307 -4.47 29.92 5.24
C ALA A 307 -5.45 31.00 5.75
N TYR A 308 -5.06 31.82 6.73
CA TYR A 308 -5.84 32.98 7.19
C TYR A 308 -5.72 34.20 6.27
N ASP A 309 -4.69 34.25 5.43
CA ASP A 309 -4.36 35.42 4.59
C ASP A 309 -4.88 35.28 3.15
N VAL A 310 -5.81 34.36 2.88
CA VAL A 310 -6.25 34.07 1.50
C VAL A 310 -6.89 35.29 0.83
N GLU A 311 -7.66 36.12 1.54
CA GLU A 311 -8.21 37.37 0.97
C GLU A 311 -7.10 38.32 0.48
N ASP A 312 -6.05 38.48 1.29
CA ASP A 312 -4.91 39.32 0.96
C ASP A 312 -4.08 38.72 -0.17
N LEU A 313 -3.95 37.39 -0.20
CA LEU A 313 -3.29 36.67 -1.28
C LEU A 313 -4.03 36.89 -2.61
N LEU A 314 -5.36 36.80 -2.63
CA LEU A 314 -6.18 37.05 -3.83
C LEU A 314 -5.93 38.45 -4.39
N ALA A 315 -5.88 39.47 -3.54
CA ALA A 315 -5.53 40.83 -3.95
C ALA A 315 -4.08 40.91 -4.47
N ALA A 316 -3.12 40.29 -3.78
CA ALA A 316 -1.70 40.32 -4.14
C ALA A 316 -1.39 39.67 -5.49
N VAL A 317 -2.13 38.62 -5.86
CA VAL A 317 -1.97 37.92 -7.15
C VAL A 317 -2.80 38.56 -8.28
N GLY A 318 -3.35 39.76 -8.04
CA GLY A 318 -4.13 40.53 -9.00
C GLY A 318 -5.52 39.96 -9.28
N PHE A 319 -6.15 39.28 -8.31
CA PHE A 319 -7.49 38.70 -8.43
C PHE A 319 -8.47 39.24 -7.37
N SER A 320 -8.57 40.56 -7.27
CA SER A 320 -9.45 41.23 -6.30
C SER A 320 -10.93 40.87 -6.46
N ASP A 321 -11.40 40.60 -7.69
CA ASP A 321 -12.78 40.19 -7.96
C ASP A 321 -13.14 38.84 -7.31
N GLY A 322 -12.14 38.02 -6.96
CA GLY A 322 -12.32 36.77 -6.23
C GLY A 322 -12.56 36.93 -4.73
N VAL A 323 -12.27 38.10 -4.14
CA VAL A 323 -12.34 38.31 -2.68
C VAL A 323 -13.77 38.22 -2.16
N GLU A 324 -14.72 38.87 -2.84
CA GLU A 324 -16.13 38.83 -2.42
C GLU A 324 -16.73 37.41 -2.46
N PRO A 325 -16.65 36.65 -3.56
CA PRO A 325 -17.16 35.28 -3.57
C PRO A 325 -16.39 34.36 -2.62
N PHE A 326 -15.08 34.55 -2.42
CA PHE A 326 -14.35 33.83 -1.39
C PHE A 326 -15.00 34.04 0.00
N ARG A 327 -15.18 35.30 0.40
CA ARG A 327 -15.75 35.66 1.71
C ARG A 327 -17.18 35.18 1.89
N ARG A 328 -18.03 35.38 0.87
CA ARG A 328 -19.48 35.11 0.97
C ARG A 328 -19.86 33.66 0.72
N ARG A 329 -19.02 32.88 0.02
CA ARG A 329 -19.34 31.50 -0.40
C ARG A 329 -18.33 30.47 0.11
N THR A 330 -17.04 30.73 -0.07
CA THR A 330 -15.99 29.74 0.27
C THR A 330 -15.78 29.62 1.77
N VAL A 331 -15.75 30.74 2.51
CA VAL A 331 -15.58 30.72 3.98
C VAL A 331 -16.71 29.96 4.68
N ALA A 332 -17.96 30.08 4.21
CA ALA A 332 -19.09 29.34 4.77
C ALA A 332 -18.89 27.82 4.64
N ARG A 333 -18.38 27.35 3.49
CA ARG A 333 -18.06 25.95 3.25
C ARG A 333 -16.95 25.43 4.16
N MET A 334 -15.90 26.22 4.40
CA MET A 334 -14.80 25.82 5.28
C MET A 334 -15.27 25.53 6.71
N ASN A 335 -16.37 26.16 7.13
CA ASN A 335 -16.96 26.01 8.45
C ASN A 335 -18.13 25.00 8.49
N TYR A 336 -18.42 24.31 7.37
CA TYR A 336 -19.49 23.33 7.29
C TYR A 336 -18.94 21.91 7.52
N HIS A 337 -19.24 21.35 8.70
CA HIS A 337 -18.68 20.07 9.16
C HIS A 337 -19.72 18.95 9.26
N GLU A 338 -20.98 19.17 8.91
CA GLU A 338 -22.03 18.15 9.09
C GLU A 338 -21.78 16.93 8.20
N ALA A 339 -21.94 15.73 8.76
CA ALA A 339 -21.77 14.48 8.05
C ALA A 339 -23.03 14.11 7.23
N PRO A 340 -22.89 13.32 6.15
CA PRO A 340 -24.02 12.95 5.30
C PRO A 340 -25.01 11.97 5.97
N MET A 341 -24.66 11.39 7.11
CA MET A 341 -25.44 10.43 7.91
C MET A 341 -25.82 9.13 7.18
N VAL A 342 -25.03 8.75 6.17
CA VAL A 342 -25.14 7.49 5.42
C VAL A 342 -23.86 6.65 5.58
N PRO A 343 -23.90 5.33 5.32
CA PRO A 343 -22.68 4.54 5.16
C PRO A 343 -21.73 5.19 4.15
N LEU A 344 -20.50 5.45 4.60
CA LEU A 344 -19.50 6.23 3.87
C LEU A 344 -18.16 5.51 3.91
N THR A 345 -17.57 5.27 2.74
CA THR A 345 -16.17 4.85 2.62
C THR A 345 -15.39 5.91 1.86
N CYS A 346 -14.36 6.46 2.51
CA CYS A 346 -13.42 7.40 1.91
C CYS A 346 -12.11 6.65 1.61
N ILE A 347 -11.64 6.72 0.36
CA ILE A 347 -10.43 6.04 -0.12
C ILE A 347 -9.48 7.09 -0.67
N ASN A 348 -8.31 7.25 -0.07
CA ASN A 348 -7.32 8.25 -0.49
C ASN A 348 -5.98 7.59 -0.81
N GLY A 349 -5.28 8.13 -1.80
CA GLY A 349 -3.84 7.91 -1.93
C GLY A 349 -3.08 8.62 -0.81
N VAL A 350 -1.95 8.06 -0.37
CA VAL A 350 -1.06 8.70 0.62
C VAL A 350 0.40 8.37 0.32
N GLY A 351 1.35 9.01 0.99
CA GLY A 351 2.79 8.71 0.84
C GLY A 351 3.46 9.42 -0.34
N ASN A 352 2.71 10.19 -1.13
CA ASN A 352 3.26 10.97 -2.24
C ASN A 352 3.64 12.38 -1.82
N ARG A 353 4.61 12.94 -2.54
CA ARG A 353 5.07 14.33 -2.38
C ARG A 353 3.99 15.29 -2.90
N THR A 354 3.29 15.95 -2.00
CA THR A 354 2.24 16.92 -2.31
C THR A 354 2.70 18.34 -2.00
N PRO A 355 2.43 19.35 -2.86
CA PRO A 355 2.72 20.75 -2.54
C PRO A 355 2.19 21.14 -1.16
N GLN A 356 3.05 21.68 -0.30
CA GLN A 356 2.70 22.18 1.03
C GLN A 356 2.94 23.69 1.14
N GLN A 357 3.95 24.22 0.43
CA GLN A 357 4.18 25.66 0.32
C GLN A 357 4.60 26.02 -1.11
N LEU A 358 4.19 27.22 -1.55
CA LEU A 358 4.57 27.80 -2.84
C LEU A 358 5.44 29.01 -2.60
N VAL A 359 6.66 29.00 -3.13
CA VAL A 359 7.65 30.05 -2.87
C VAL A 359 7.91 30.84 -4.15
N TYR A 360 7.50 32.11 -4.14
CA TYR A 360 7.70 33.11 -5.19
C TYR A 360 8.62 34.20 -4.65
N TRP A 361 9.93 33.92 -4.58
CA TRP A 361 10.90 34.80 -3.91
C TRP A 361 10.87 36.23 -4.45
N ASP A 362 10.88 36.41 -5.77
CA ASP A 362 10.82 37.72 -6.43
C ASP A 362 9.42 38.38 -6.43
N GLY A 363 8.41 37.70 -5.86
CA GLY A 363 7.01 38.13 -5.90
C GLY A 363 6.38 38.07 -7.29
N ASN A 364 7.04 37.43 -8.27
CA ASN A 364 6.52 37.29 -9.62
C ASN A 364 5.62 36.04 -9.75
N PHE A 365 4.32 36.26 -9.61
CA PHE A 365 3.31 35.20 -9.68
C PHE A 365 3.05 34.66 -11.10
N ASP A 366 3.69 35.23 -12.13
CA ASP A 366 3.62 34.73 -13.50
C ASP A 366 4.68 33.65 -13.78
N GLU A 367 5.70 33.54 -12.93
CA GLU A 367 6.74 32.50 -13.01
C GLU A 367 6.38 31.25 -12.16
N PRO A 368 6.93 30.07 -12.48
CA PRO A 368 6.70 28.88 -11.66
C PRO A 368 7.29 29.03 -10.23
N PRO A 369 6.54 28.66 -9.17
CA PRO A 369 7.07 28.70 -7.81
C PRO A 369 8.09 27.59 -7.57
N GLN A 370 9.00 27.82 -6.62
CA GLN A 370 9.65 26.71 -5.93
C GLN A 370 8.62 26.06 -5.00
N ILE A 371 8.58 24.72 -4.99
CA ILE A 371 7.57 23.97 -4.24
C ILE A 371 8.25 23.27 -3.07
N VAL A 372 7.77 23.55 -1.86
CA VAL A 372 8.06 22.74 -0.67
C VAL A 372 7.00 21.66 -0.58
N TYR A 373 7.43 20.41 -0.46
CA TYR A 373 6.54 19.26 -0.47
C TYR A 373 6.32 18.73 0.94
N GLY A 374 5.08 18.37 1.23
CA GLY A 374 4.68 17.55 2.37
C GLY A 374 4.04 16.24 1.90
N GLU A 375 3.36 15.54 2.80
CA GLU A 375 2.68 14.27 2.49
C GLU A 375 1.27 14.48 1.91
N GLY A 376 0.85 13.57 1.04
CA GLY A 376 -0.50 13.49 0.49
C GLY A 376 -0.57 12.50 -0.66
N ASP A 377 -1.48 12.73 -1.63
CA ASP A 377 -1.65 11.87 -2.80
C ASP A 377 -0.95 12.37 -4.08
N ASP A 378 -0.18 13.46 -4.04
CA ASP A 378 0.36 14.28 -5.16
C ASP A 378 -0.45 15.55 -5.51
N ILE A 379 -1.72 15.66 -5.06
CA ILE A 379 -2.59 16.85 -5.24
C ILE A 379 -3.13 17.36 -3.90
N ILE A 380 -3.75 16.49 -3.12
CA ILE A 380 -4.42 16.73 -1.85
C ILE A 380 -3.47 16.38 -0.70
N ASN A 381 -3.33 17.30 0.26
CA ASN A 381 -2.47 17.11 1.41
C ASN A 381 -3.07 16.09 2.39
N LEU A 382 -2.21 15.28 3.02
CA LEU A 382 -2.63 14.29 4.03
C LEU A 382 -3.38 14.95 5.19
N VAL A 383 -2.97 16.15 5.62
CA VAL A 383 -3.63 16.91 6.69
C VAL A 383 -5.11 17.15 6.41
N SER A 384 -5.47 17.40 5.15
CA SER A 384 -6.86 17.63 4.72
C SER A 384 -7.68 16.35 4.79
N MET A 385 -7.09 15.22 4.37
CA MET A 385 -7.73 13.90 4.45
C MET A 385 -7.99 13.50 5.91
N LEU A 386 -7.00 13.70 6.78
CA LEU A 386 -7.12 13.38 8.20
C LEU A 386 -8.12 14.28 8.92
N ALA A 387 -8.17 15.57 8.60
CA ALA A 387 -9.16 16.48 9.16
C ALA A 387 -10.60 16.08 8.76
N PHE A 388 -10.81 15.63 7.52
CA PHE A 388 -12.10 15.08 7.12
C PHE A 388 -12.46 13.79 7.86
N ASP A 389 -11.50 12.86 7.99
CA ASP A 389 -11.71 11.64 8.78
C ASP A 389 -12.14 11.97 10.22
N GLU A 390 -11.50 12.96 10.83
CA GLU A 390 -11.82 13.41 12.18
C GLU A 390 -13.23 14.01 12.26
N ASP A 391 -13.61 14.87 11.31
CA ASP A 391 -14.96 15.46 11.25
C ASP A 391 -16.06 14.39 11.10
N MET A 392 -15.80 13.34 10.32
CA MET A 392 -16.72 12.19 10.18
C MET A 392 -16.79 11.37 11.48
N CYS A 393 -15.66 11.16 12.16
CA CYS A 393 -15.59 10.39 13.41
C CYS A 393 -16.12 11.14 14.64
N ARG A 394 -16.10 12.48 14.65
CA ARG A 394 -16.62 13.31 15.75
C ARG A 394 -18.14 13.22 15.90
N GLN A 395 -18.86 12.92 14.81
CA GLN A 395 -20.32 12.87 14.80
C GLN A 395 -20.83 11.46 15.15
N PRO A 396 -21.51 11.27 16.30
CA PRO A 396 -21.86 9.94 16.79
C PRO A 396 -22.66 9.08 15.79
N GLY A 397 -23.57 9.70 15.03
CA GLY A 397 -24.38 9.01 14.02
C GLY A 397 -23.59 8.55 12.78
N GLN A 398 -22.49 9.25 12.45
CA GLN A 398 -21.64 8.93 11.31
C GLN A 398 -20.48 7.98 11.69
N LYS A 399 -19.93 8.10 12.90
CA LYS A 399 -18.75 7.35 13.37
C LYS A 399 -18.87 5.83 13.14
N GLY A 400 -20.02 5.24 13.47
CA GLY A 400 -20.27 3.80 13.31
C GLY A 400 -20.49 3.35 11.86
N ARG A 401 -20.53 4.28 10.89
CA ARG A 401 -20.85 4.06 9.48
C ARG A 401 -19.77 4.60 8.55
N PHE A 402 -18.66 5.08 9.10
CA PHE A 402 -17.55 5.66 8.36
C PHE A 402 -16.35 4.72 8.31
N LYS A 403 -15.85 4.47 7.11
CA LYS A 403 -14.63 3.71 6.83
C LYS A 403 -13.67 4.61 6.05
N SER A 404 -12.42 4.69 6.49
CA SER A 404 -11.37 5.45 5.79
C SER A 404 -10.23 4.51 5.42
N ILE A 405 -9.82 4.56 4.15
CA ILE A 405 -8.81 3.69 3.56
C ILE A 405 -7.72 4.57 2.97
N LYS A 406 -6.47 4.28 3.33
CA LYS A 406 -5.28 4.95 2.81
C LYS A 406 -4.54 3.96 1.93
N LEU A 407 -4.27 4.34 0.69
CA LEU A 407 -3.57 3.55 -0.30
C LEU A 407 -2.16 4.13 -0.44
N ASP A 408 -1.20 3.47 0.20
CA ASP A 408 0.20 3.90 0.18
C ASP A 408 0.72 3.93 -1.25
N ASN A 409 1.28 5.08 -1.64
CA ASN A 409 1.84 5.40 -2.95
C ASN A 409 0.85 5.42 -4.12
N ALA A 410 -0.47 5.43 -3.88
CA ALA A 410 -1.44 5.71 -4.93
C ALA A 410 -1.47 7.22 -5.23
N SER A 411 -1.31 7.60 -6.49
CA SER A 411 -1.39 8.99 -6.95
C SER A 411 -2.85 9.46 -7.05
N HIS A 412 -3.12 10.77 -6.93
CA HIS A 412 -4.48 11.32 -7.00
C HIS A 412 -5.21 10.89 -8.28
N GLY A 413 -4.55 11.05 -9.43
CA GLY A 413 -5.12 10.70 -10.72
C GLY A 413 -5.05 9.19 -11.02
N SER A 414 -4.09 8.48 -10.42
CA SER A 414 -3.85 7.07 -10.71
C SER A 414 -4.61 6.09 -9.82
N VAL A 415 -5.24 6.56 -8.74
CA VAL A 415 -5.98 5.71 -7.78
C VAL A 415 -7.09 4.85 -8.41
N LEU A 416 -7.62 5.28 -9.56
CA LEU A 416 -8.63 4.53 -10.35
C LEU A 416 -8.11 4.04 -11.70
N THR A 417 -6.82 4.21 -12.01
CA THR A 417 -6.22 3.76 -13.26
C THR A 417 -5.06 2.79 -13.08
N ASP A 418 -4.33 2.83 -11.97
CA ASP A 418 -3.33 1.84 -11.60
C ASP A 418 -4.02 0.54 -11.20
N GLU A 419 -3.56 -0.59 -11.75
CA GLU A 419 -4.26 -1.88 -11.60
C GLU A 419 -4.40 -2.30 -10.14
N TRP A 420 -3.37 -2.09 -9.32
CA TRP A 420 -3.38 -2.47 -7.91
C TRP A 420 -4.33 -1.59 -7.08
N ALA A 421 -4.34 -0.28 -7.32
CA ALA A 421 -5.17 0.67 -6.59
C ALA A 421 -6.64 0.51 -6.98
N LEU A 422 -6.91 0.39 -8.29
CA LEU A 422 -8.24 0.09 -8.81
C LEU A 422 -8.76 -1.24 -8.28
N ARG A 423 -7.94 -2.30 -8.24
CA ARG A 423 -8.33 -3.60 -7.65
C ARG A 423 -8.77 -3.42 -6.20
N ARG A 424 -8.05 -2.61 -5.42
CA ARG A 424 -8.40 -2.36 -4.02
C ARG A 424 -9.72 -1.60 -3.86
N VAL A 425 -10.00 -0.62 -4.73
CA VAL A 425 -11.31 0.07 -4.78
C VAL A 425 -12.43 -0.90 -5.19
N MET A 426 -12.21 -1.71 -6.22
CA MET A 426 -13.19 -2.71 -6.68
C MET A 426 -13.48 -3.77 -5.61
N GLN A 427 -12.48 -4.14 -4.81
CA GLN A 427 -12.67 -5.05 -3.68
C GLN A 427 -13.65 -4.48 -2.65
N GLU A 428 -13.56 -3.19 -2.32
CA GLU A 428 -14.49 -2.54 -1.38
C GLU A 428 -15.94 -2.52 -1.91
N ILE A 429 -16.10 -2.28 -3.21
CA ILE A 429 -17.41 -2.33 -3.86
C ILE A 429 -17.95 -3.77 -3.83
N LEU A 430 -17.12 -4.77 -4.13
CA LEU A 430 -17.51 -6.18 -4.12
C LEU A 430 -17.86 -6.68 -2.71
N GLU A 431 -17.07 -6.32 -1.69
CA GLU A 431 -17.33 -6.66 -0.29
C GLU A 431 -18.69 -6.13 0.17
N LEU A 432 -19.01 -4.87 -0.19
CA LEU A 432 -20.33 -4.29 0.06
C LEU A 432 -21.43 -5.11 -0.64
N LEU A 433 -21.31 -5.35 -1.94
CA LEU A 433 -22.34 -6.08 -2.70
C LEU A 433 -22.58 -7.49 -2.15
N LEU A 434 -21.53 -8.18 -1.69
CA LEU A 434 -21.64 -9.49 -1.05
C LEU A 434 -22.39 -9.42 0.29
N LEU A 435 -22.18 -8.36 1.08
CA LEU A 435 -22.88 -8.15 2.35
C LEU A 435 -24.39 -7.91 2.15
N LEU A 436 -24.79 -7.37 0.99
CA LEU A 436 -26.16 -6.97 0.66
C LEU A 436 -27.02 -8.09 0.05
N LEU A 437 -26.46 -9.29 -0.15
CA LEU A 437 -27.22 -10.43 -0.68
C LEU A 437 -28.24 -10.96 0.35
N PRO A 438 -29.43 -11.44 -0.07
CA PRO A 438 -30.47 -11.95 0.83
C PRO A 438 -29.95 -13.11 1.67
N LEU A 439 -30.24 -13.19 2.98
CA LEU A 439 -29.75 -14.25 3.90
C LEU A 439 -29.66 -15.68 3.32
N PRO A 440 -30.66 -16.24 2.62
CA PRO A 440 -30.52 -17.58 2.03
C PRO A 440 -29.60 -17.63 0.81
N LEU A 441 -29.45 -16.56 0.03
CA LEU A 441 -28.47 -16.41 -1.05
C LEU A 441 -27.10 -16.00 -0.51
N ARG A 442 -27.05 -15.25 0.58
CA ARG A 442 -25.87 -14.92 1.37
C ARG A 442 -25.38 -16.12 2.13
N GLU A 443 -26.23 -17.06 2.54
CA GLU A 443 -25.93 -18.39 3.09
C GLU A 443 -25.74 -19.43 2.00
N HIS A 444 -26.33 -19.29 0.81
CA HIS A 444 -26.05 -20.13 -0.35
C HIS A 444 -24.78 -19.69 -1.06
N LEU A 445 -24.38 -18.41 -1.01
CA LEU A 445 -23.11 -17.84 -1.44
C LEU A 445 -22.11 -17.79 -0.29
N TRP A 446 -22.50 -17.73 0.98
CA TRP A 446 -21.62 -18.12 2.09
C TRP A 446 -21.39 -19.62 1.96
N SER A 447 -22.37 -20.46 1.68
CA SER A 447 -22.18 -21.92 1.48
C SER A 447 -21.76 -22.33 0.07
N SER A 448 -21.69 -21.41 -0.90
CA SER A 448 -21.14 -21.67 -2.24
C SER A 448 -19.90 -20.87 -2.60
N GLN A 449 -19.57 -19.79 -1.88
CA GLN A 449 -18.20 -19.32 -1.66
C GLN A 449 -17.51 -20.21 -0.60
N HIS A 450 -18.21 -20.76 0.41
CA HIS A 450 -17.78 -21.95 1.19
C HIS A 450 -18.09 -23.29 0.49
N ARG A 451 -18.39 -23.30 -0.81
CA ARG A 451 -18.25 -24.54 -1.62
C ARG A 451 -17.44 -24.33 -2.91
N ARG A 452 -16.90 -23.13 -3.17
CA ARG A 452 -16.01 -22.87 -4.32
C ARG A 452 -14.72 -22.11 -4.01
N ASN A 453 -14.57 -21.57 -2.80
CA ASN A 453 -13.25 -21.30 -2.21
C ASN A 453 -12.94 -22.24 -1.04
N ASP A 454 -13.80 -23.23 -0.82
CA ASP A 454 -13.48 -24.40 -0.04
C ASP A 454 -12.67 -25.37 -0.94
N VAL A 455 -11.34 -25.23 -0.93
CA VAL A 455 -10.60 -26.33 -0.31
C VAL A 455 -11.10 -26.25 1.12
N ASP A 456 -12.00 -27.16 1.47
CA ASP A 456 -12.80 -27.19 2.71
C ASP A 456 -12.03 -26.45 3.83
N ALA A 457 -12.62 -25.52 4.56
CA ALA A 457 -11.99 -25.10 5.82
C ALA A 457 -11.79 -26.36 6.75
N GLY A 458 -12.50 -27.45 6.44
CA GLY A 458 -12.24 -28.82 6.85
C GLY A 458 -11.08 -29.58 6.18
N GLU A 459 -10.40 -29.07 5.15
CA GLU A 459 -9.24 -29.64 4.40
C GLU A 459 -7.90 -28.91 4.61
N LEU A 460 -7.81 -27.56 4.68
CA LEU A 460 -6.51 -26.89 4.87
C LEU A 460 -5.83 -27.27 6.20
N HIS A 461 -4.57 -27.69 6.13
CA HIS A 461 -3.73 -27.86 7.30
C HIS A 461 -3.33 -26.48 7.83
N PRO A 462 -3.46 -26.21 9.16
CA PRO A 462 -3.03 -24.93 9.72
C PRO A 462 -1.56 -24.66 9.41
N ILE A 463 -1.19 -23.40 9.19
CA ILE A 463 0.18 -23.00 8.84
C ILE A 463 0.78 -22.06 9.89
N ILE A 464 2.04 -22.28 10.25
CA ILE A 464 2.81 -21.36 11.09
C ILE A 464 4.01 -20.85 10.30
N VAL A 465 4.13 -19.53 10.16
CA VAL A 465 5.17 -18.89 9.36
C VAL A 465 6.26 -18.27 10.23
N LEU A 466 7.51 -18.43 9.82
CA LEU A 466 8.70 -17.89 10.49
C LEU A 466 9.47 -16.98 9.53
N PRO A 467 9.71 -15.71 9.92
CA PRO A 467 10.27 -14.72 9.02
C PRO A 467 11.81 -14.80 8.95
N GLY A 468 12.40 -14.06 8.01
CA GLY A 468 13.86 -13.91 7.92
C GLY A 468 14.45 -13.09 9.08
N VAL A 469 15.78 -12.96 9.07
CA VAL A 469 16.51 -12.13 10.05
C VAL A 469 16.02 -10.67 9.99
N ALA A 470 16.04 -9.99 11.14
CA ALA A 470 15.56 -8.62 11.33
C ALA A 470 14.06 -8.37 11.06
N CYS A 471 13.27 -9.38 10.68
CA CYS A 471 11.86 -9.16 10.40
C CYS A 471 10.97 -9.03 11.64
N SER A 472 11.24 -9.82 12.68
CA SER A 472 10.46 -9.79 13.92
C SER A 472 10.59 -8.42 14.58
N ASP A 473 9.48 -7.91 15.12
CA ASP A 473 9.55 -6.81 16.06
C ASP A 473 10.37 -7.19 17.32
N LEU A 474 11.05 -6.19 17.89
CA LEU A 474 11.72 -6.33 19.18
C LEU A 474 11.40 -5.15 20.08
N GLU A 475 10.99 -5.43 21.31
CA GLU A 475 10.82 -4.44 22.37
C GLU A 475 11.90 -4.62 23.43
N ALA A 476 12.28 -3.52 24.08
CA ALA A 476 13.24 -3.53 25.18
C ALA A 476 12.69 -2.85 26.43
N ARG A 477 13.27 -3.19 27.58
CA ARG A 477 13.05 -2.55 28.88
C ARG A 477 14.39 -2.37 29.57
N LEU A 478 14.64 -1.16 30.07
CA LEU A 478 15.87 -0.84 30.81
C LEU A 478 15.65 -1.00 32.31
N THR A 479 16.45 -1.84 32.95
CA THR A 479 16.38 -2.15 34.39
C THR A 479 17.28 -1.24 35.22
N GLU A 480 17.20 -1.35 36.55
CA GLU A 480 18.09 -0.62 37.46
C GLU A 480 19.57 -0.94 37.27
N ALA A 481 19.89 -2.15 36.81
CA ALA A 481 21.25 -2.58 36.51
C ALA A 481 21.81 -1.94 35.22
N TYR A 482 20.99 -1.31 34.38
CA TYR A 482 21.46 -0.69 33.14
C TYR A 482 22.34 0.52 33.46
N ARG A 483 23.60 0.45 33.00
CA ARG A 483 24.63 1.49 33.10
C ARG A 483 24.95 1.95 31.67
N PRO A 484 24.27 2.99 31.17
CA PRO A 484 24.47 3.41 29.78
C PRO A 484 25.84 4.05 29.57
N SER A 485 26.47 3.83 28.40
CA SER A 485 27.71 4.52 28.02
C SER A 485 27.56 6.04 27.96
N ALA A 486 26.37 6.52 27.58
CA ALA A 486 26.02 7.92 27.60
C ALA A 486 24.72 8.16 28.38
N ALA A 487 24.67 9.21 29.21
CA ALA A 487 23.51 9.52 30.06
C ALA A 487 22.18 9.55 29.30
N ARG A 488 22.20 10.03 28.04
CA ARG A 488 21.01 10.08 27.17
C ARG A 488 20.42 8.71 26.83
N CYS A 489 21.21 7.65 26.81
CA CYS A 489 20.72 6.30 26.53
C CYS A 489 19.89 5.72 27.70
N GLY A 490 20.01 6.30 28.90
CA GLY A 490 19.16 5.99 30.04
C GLY A 490 17.75 6.58 29.98
N ALA A 491 17.39 7.34 28.92
CA ALA A 491 16.13 8.09 28.86
C ALA A 491 14.85 7.24 28.97
N MET A 492 14.93 5.94 28.68
CA MET A 492 13.80 4.98 28.77
C MET A 492 13.78 4.19 30.09
N LYS A 493 14.74 4.41 30.98
CA LYS A 493 14.80 3.74 32.29
C LYS A 493 13.59 4.10 33.15
N GLY A 494 12.93 3.09 33.71
CA GLY A 494 11.70 3.25 34.48
C GLY A 494 10.42 3.51 33.67
N LYS A 495 10.49 3.57 32.33
CA LYS A 495 9.32 3.85 31.46
C LYS A 495 8.61 2.60 30.92
N GLY A 496 9.02 1.41 31.33
CA GLY A 496 8.44 0.14 30.87
C GLY A 496 9.04 -0.36 29.55
N TRP A 497 8.26 -1.15 28.81
CA TRP A 497 8.66 -1.69 27.50
C TRP A 497 8.52 -0.62 26.41
N PHE A 498 9.51 -0.52 25.53
CA PHE A 498 9.51 0.39 24.39
C PHE A 498 9.95 -0.33 23.12
N PRO A 499 9.53 0.13 21.92
CA PRO A 499 9.95 -0.46 20.66
C PRO A 499 11.45 -0.22 20.45
N LEU A 500 12.24 -1.30 20.47
CA LEU A 500 13.67 -1.24 20.14
C LEU A 500 13.86 -1.38 18.63
N TRP A 501 13.11 -2.29 17.99
CA TRP A 501 13.14 -2.55 16.56
C TRP A 501 11.72 -2.74 16.02
N LYS A 502 11.04 -1.63 15.69
CA LYS A 502 9.66 -1.64 15.15
C LYS A 502 9.56 -0.97 13.77
N ASN A 503 10.06 0.25 13.65
CA ASN A 503 10.16 1.01 12.40
C ASN A 503 11.50 1.76 12.43
N SER A 504 12.28 1.72 11.34
CA SER A 504 13.55 2.44 11.28
C SER A 504 13.41 3.95 11.38
N SER A 505 12.25 4.50 10.97
CA SER A 505 12.02 5.96 10.99
C SER A 505 11.97 6.53 12.41
N ASP A 506 11.61 5.70 13.41
CA ASP A 506 11.65 6.07 14.82
C ASP A 506 13.10 6.29 15.32
N LEU A 507 14.09 5.77 14.59
CA LEU A 507 15.52 5.92 14.86
C LEU A 507 16.14 7.15 14.15
N SER A 508 15.34 8.03 13.53
CA SER A 508 15.81 9.17 12.70
C SER A 508 16.68 10.20 13.41
N THR A 509 16.84 10.12 14.73
CA THR A 509 17.74 11.01 15.48
C THR A 509 19.14 10.39 15.57
N HIS A 510 20.12 10.98 14.86
CA HIS A 510 21.52 10.50 14.86
C HIS A 510 22.10 10.35 16.28
N ARG A 511 21.63 11.13 17.25
CA ARG A 511 22.07 11.04 18.65
C ARG A 511 21.58 9.79 19.38
N TYR A 512 20.57 9.09 18.86
CA TYR A 512 20.04 7.87 19.44
C TYR A 512 20.68 6.60 18.85
N ASN A 513 21.34 6.66 17.69
CA ASN A 513 21.96 5.49 17.06
C ASN A 513 22.94 4.75 17.99
N GLU A 514 23.82 5.48 18.68
CA GLU A 514 24.74 4.91 19.69
C GLU A 514 23.98 4.19 20.83
N CYS A 515 22.83 4.75 21.24
CA CYS A 515 21.99 4.13 22.27
C CYS A 515 21.30 2.88 21.76
N PHE A 516 20.80 2.92 20.52
CA PHE A 516 20.20 1.78 19.84
C PHE A 516 21.22 0.64 19.70
N GLU A 517 22.43 0.93 19.21
CA GLU A 517 23.50 -0.07 19.05
C GLU A 517 23.86 -0.74 20.38
N GLU A 518 24.03 0.03 21.46
CA GLU A 518 24.29 -0.51 22.80
C GLU A 518 23.14 -1.38 23.31
N GLN A 519 21.90 -0.88 23.21
CA GLN A 519 20.71 -1.58 23.73
C GLN A 519 20.35 -2.82 22.93
N MET A 520 20.69 -2.84 21.64
CA MET A 520 20.46 -3.96 20.75
C MET A 520 21.50 -5.08 20.93
N SER A 521 22.70 -4.75 21.44
CA SER A 521 23.82 -5.66 21.54
C SER A 521 23.59 -6.84 22.51
N LEU A 522 24.25 -7.97 22.21
CA LEU A 522 24.34 -9.12 23.11
C LEU A 522 25.74 -9.24 23.73
N VAL A 523 25.85 -10.07 24.76
CA VAL A 523 27.12 -10.44 25.39
C VAL A 523 27.19 -11.95 25.45
N TYR A 524 28.30 -12.52 25.00
CA TYR A 524 28.57 -13.95 25.18
C TYR A 524 28.98 -14.23 26.63
N ASP A 525 28.35 -15.22 27.25
CA ASP A 525 28.69 -15.73 28.57
C ASP A 525 29.46 -17.06 28.41
N PRO A 526 30.79 -17.08 28.66
CA PRO A 526 31.60 -18.27 28.47
C PRO A 526 31.32 -19.37 29.51
N VAL A 527 30.73 -19.02 30.66
CA VAL A 527 30.36 -20.01 31.69
C VAL A 527 29.11 -20.76 31.27
N ALA A 528 28.07 -20.01 30.87
CA ALA A 528 26.85 -20.61 30.32
C ALA A 528 27.04 -21.16 28.91
N ASN A 529 28.13 -20.78 28.23
CA ASN A 529 28.32 -21.00 26.80
C ASN A 529 27.12 -20.53 25.98
N ASP A 530 26.52 -19.37 26.30
CA ASP A 530 25.31 -18.85 25.66
C ASP A 530 25.36 -17.32 25.57
N TYR A 531 24.47 -16.72 24.77
CA TYR A 531 24.37 -15.26 24.64
C TYR A 531 23.27 -14.69 25.54
N ARG A 532 23.55 -13.54 26.15
CA ARG A 532 22.60 -12.77 26.97
C ARG A 532 22.47 -11.34 26.45
N ASN A 533 21.37 -10.68 26.78
CA ASN A 533 21.20 -9.26 26.53
C ASN A 533 22.33 -8.44 27.18
N PHE A 534 22.58 -7.26 26.63
CA PHE A 534 23.46 -6.27 27.26
C PHE A 534 23.07 -6.05 28.73
N PRO A 535 24.03 -5.97 29.68
CA PRO A 535 23.74 -5.89 31.10
C PRO A 535 22.74 -4.78 31.46
N GLY A 536 21.61 -5.20 32.04
CA GLY A 536 20.53 -4.31 32.44
C GLY A 536 19.50 -4.00 31.37
N VAL A 537 19.66 -4.50 30.15
CA VAL A 537 18.65 -4.48 29.09
C VAL A 537 17.90 -5.81 29.09
N GLU A 538 16.58 -5.75 29.06
CA GLU A 538 15.73 -6.89 28.77
C GLU A 538 15.05 -6.71 27.42
N THR A 539 14.83 -7.80 26.71
CA THR A 539 14.13 -7.80 25.42
C THR A 539 12.96 -8.77 25.41
N ARG A 540 11.98 -8.50 24.56
CA ARG A 540 10.90 -9.43 24.24
C ARG A 540 10.46 -9.25 22.80
N VAL A 541 9.90 -10.33 22.25
CA VAL A 541 9.34 -10.35 20.91
C VAL A 541 7.82 -10.27 21.05
N PRO A 542 7.16 -9.18 20.63
CA PRO A 542 5.72 -9.07 20.71
C PRO A 542 5.03 -9.92 19.62
N TYR A 543 3.71 -10.08 19.76
CA TYR A 543 2.82 -10.67 18.74
C TYR A 543 3.07 -12.15 18.40
N PHE A 544 3.68 -12.93 19.28
CA PHE A 544 3.78 -14.38 19.10
C PHE A 544 2.38 -15.01 18.91
N GLY A 545 2.23 -15.86 17.88
CA GLY A 545 0.95 -16.45 17.47
C GLY A 545 0.18 -15.65 16.41
N LEU A 546 0.68 -14.48 15.98
CA LEU A 546 0.05 -13.60 14.99
C LEU A 546 1.06 -13.14 13.93
N VAL A 547 0.62 -12.99 12.68
CA VAL A 547 1.49 -12.54 11.57
C VAL A 547 1.71 -11.02 11.52
N LYS A 548 0.97 -10.26 12.34
CA LYS A 548 1.14 -8.80 12.45
C LYS A 548 2.47 -8.34 13.07
N GLY A 549 3.27 -9.26 13.61
CA GLY A 549 4.58 -8.95 14.22
C GLY A 549 5.74 -8.74 13.24
N TYR A 550 5.44 -8.65 11.93
CA TYR A 550 6.42 -8.51 10.85
C TYR A 550 6.30 -7.13 10.15
N HIS A 551 6.38 -6.04 10.92
CA HIS A 551 6.18 -4.69 10.38
C HIS A 551 7.25 -4.31 9.34
N GLN A 552 6.87 -3.43 8.40
CA GLN A 552 7.77 -2.80 7.45
C GLN A 552 8.87 -2.04 8.20
N LYS A 553 10.13 -2.48 8.05
CA LYS A 553 11.29 -1.85 8.70
C LYS A 553 11.99 -0.83 7.83
N TRP A 554 11.87 -0.96 6.51
CA TRP A 554 12.59 -0.12 5.56
C TRP A 554 11.67 0.96 4.99
N PRO A 555 12.17 2.18 4.76
CA PRO A 555 11.37 3.29 4.21
C PRO A 555 11.10 3.15 2.70
N PHE A 556 11.26 1.96 2.12
CA PHE A 556 11.02 1.71 0.71
C PHE A 556 9.57 1.32 0.43
N ASP A 557 9.11 1.70 -0.76
CA ASP A 557 7.76 1.49 -1.31
C ASP A 557 7.34 0.02 -1.53
N LYS A 558 8.27 -0.94 -1.37
CA LYS A 558 8.01 -2.36 -1.62
C LYS A 558 7.64 -3.09 -0.33
N PRO A 559 6.60 -3.96 -0.34
CA PRO A 559 6.27 -4.81 0.80
C PRO A 559 7.50 -5.63 1.22
N TRP A 560 7.85 -5.55 2.50
CA TRP A 560 9.07 -6.16 3.03
C TRP A 560 8.77 -7.45 3.81
N CYS A 561 9.79 -8.30 3.93
CA CYS A 561 9.72 -9.61 4.60
C CYS A 561 8.58 -10.53 4.10
N LEU A 562 7.72 -11.02 5.00
CA LEU A 562 6.68 -12.02 4.70
C LEU A 562 5.37 -11.41 4.21
N THR A 563 5.25 -10.08 4.10
CA THR A 563 3.98 -9.44 3.76
C THR A 563 3.36 -9.97 2.45
N PRO A 564 4.10 -10.16 1.34
CA PRO A 564 3.51 -10.75 0.13
C PRO A 564 3.04 -12.20 0.32
N LEU A 565 3.82 -13.02 1.03
CA LEU A 565 3.47 -14.40 1.33
C LEU A 565 2.18 -14.48 2.17
N ILE A 566 2.07 -13.65 3.21
CA ILE A 566 0.90 -13.59 4.08
C ILE A 566 -0.35 -13.24 3.27
N ARG A 567 -0.27 -12.21 2.41
CA ARG A 567 -1.38 -11.83 1.53
C ARG A 567 -1.78 -13.00 0.61
N ALA A 568 -0.81 -13.69 0.02
CA ALA A 568 -1.08 -14.86 -0.83
C ALA A 568 -1.69 -16.04 -0.06
N LEU A 569 -1.30 -16.26 1.20
CA LEU A 569 -1.92 -17.25 2.09
C LEU A 569 -3.36 -16.85 2.45
N GLU A 570 -3.62 -15.57 2.72
CA GLU A 570 -4.96 -15.05 2.99
C GLU A 570 -5.90 -15.24 1.78
N GLU A 571 -5.38 -14.97 0.58
CA GLU A 571 -6.07 -15.24 -0.70
C GLU A 571 -6.35 -16.74 -0.89
N MET A 572 -5.48 -17.63 -0.40
CA MET A 572 -5.67 -19.09 -0.41
C MET A 572 -6.71 -19.58 0.60
N GLY A 573 -7.11 -18.74 1.57
CA GLY A 573 -8.11 -19.10 2.60
C GLY A 573 -7.56 -19.18 4.03
N TYR A 574 -6.28 -18.90 4.24
CA TYR A 574 -5.72 -18.77 5.59
C TYR A 574 -6.18 -17.48 6.28
N ARG A 575 -6.24 -17.50 7.61
CA ARG A 575 -6.70 -16.38 8.45
C ARG A 575 -5.80 -16.26 9.69
N ASP A 576 -5.25 -15.07 9.89
CA ASP A 576 -4.38 -14.78 11.04
C ASP A 576 -5.09 -15.03 12.38
N GLY A 577 -4.39 -15.68 13.31
CA GLY A 577 -4.92 -16.02 14.64
C GLY A 577 -5.95 -17.15 14.66
N ASP A 578 -6.28 -17.74 13.50
CA ASP A 578 -7.15 -18.90 13.39
C ASP A 578 -6.41 -20.13 12.84
N ASN A 579 -6.27 -20.27 11.52
CA ASN A 579 -5.55 -21.38 10.88
C ASN A 579 -4.19 -20.95 10.29
N MET A 580 -3.82 -19.67 10.42
CA MET A 580 -2.48 -19.16 10.16
C MET A 580 -1.96 -18.39 11.37
N HIS A 581 -0.70 -18.64 11.73
CA HIS A 581 -0.05 -17.97 12.84
C HIS A 581 1.35 -17.52 12.46
N GLY A 582 1.80 -16.41 13.06
CA GLY A 582 3.20 -16.02 13.05
C GLY A 582 3.93 -16.56 14.27
N ALA A 583 5.17 -17.03 14.09
CA ALA A 583 6.08 -17.37 15.18
C ALA A 583 7.33 -16.45 15.16
N PRO A 584 7.17 -15.13 15.39
CA PRO A 584 8.29 -14.19 15.49
C PRO A 584 9.25 -14.62 16.61
N TYR A 585 10.55 -14.40 16.41
CA TYR A 585 11.62 -14.79 17.33
C TYR A 585 12.68 -13.69 17.45
N ASP A 586 13.51 -13.76 18.48
CA ASP A 586 14.60 -12.82 18.71
C ASP A 586 15.77 -13.16 17.76
N PHE A 587 15.82 -12.44 16.64
CA PHE A 587 16.74 -12.71 15.53
C PHE A 587 18.22 -12.43 15.85
N ARG A 588 18.53 -11.95 17.06
CA ARG A 588 19.92 -11.78 17.51
C ARG A 588 20.52 -13.11 17.99
N HIS A 589 19.67 -14.07 18.38
CA HIS A 589 20.05 -15.39 18.88
C HIS A 589 19.88 -16.47 17.80
N VAL A 590 20.66 -17.54 17.91
CA VAL A 590 20.63 -18.69 16.98
C VAL A 590 19.92 -19.89 17.61
N PRO A 591 19.05 -20.60 16.88
CA PRO A 591 18.37 -21.77 17.40
C PRO A 591 19.37 -22.89 17.72
N PRO A 592 19.38 -23.50 18.92
CA PRO A 592 20.36 -24.52 19.29
C PRO A 592 20.16 -25.80 18.48
N VAL A 593 21.25 -26.48 18.13
CA VAL A 593 21.15 -27.89 17.69
C VAL A 593 20.88 -28.78 18.89
N PRO A 594 20.32 -29.99 18.72
CA PRO A 594 20.08 -30.91 19.83
C PRO A 594 21.31 -31.13 20.71
N GLY A 595 21.11 -30.95 22.03
CA GLY A 595 22.17 -31.06 23.04
C GLY A 595 22.91 -29.75 23.35
N GLN A 596 22.67 -28.68 22.59
CA GLN A 596 23.24 -27.37 22.86
C GLN A 596 22.28 -26.52 23.70
N GLU A 597 22.79 -25.86 24.74
CA GLU A 597 21.97 -25.00 25.60
C GLU A 597 21.69 -23.64 24.96
N SER A 598 20.45 -23.16 25.14
CA SER A 598 20.05 -21.78 24.86
C SER A 598 18.87 -21.40 25.73
N GLN A 599 19.02 -20.37 26.57
CA GLN A 599 17.93 -19.94 27.46
C GLN A 599 16.75 -19.37 26.67
N VAL A 600 17.03 -18.56 25.65
CA VAL A 600 16.03 -17.90 24.80
C VAL A 600 15.23 -18.93 24.01
N TYR A 601 15.92 -19.87 23.35
CA TYR A 601 15.24 -20.89 22.54
C TYR A 601 14.59 -22.00 23.37
N SER A 602 15.07 -22.31 24.57
CA SER A 602 14.37 -23.26 25.45
C SER A 602 12.96 -22.78 25.79
N ARG A 603 12.79 -21.47 26.04
CA ARG A 603 11.47 -20.87 26.25
C ARG A 603 10.68 -20.82 24.94
N TYR A 604 11.28 -20.32 23.88
CA TYR A 604 10.62 -20.18 22.58
C TYR A 604 10.13 -21.52 22.01
N TYR A 605 10.92 -22.60 22.10
CA TYR A 605 10.52 -23.93 21.65
C TYR A 605 9.36 -24.49 22.46
N LYS A 606 9.31 -24.23 23.76
CA LYS A 606 8.16 -24.62 24.58
C LYS A 606 6.89 -23.89 24.12
N GLU A 607 6.96 -22.56 23.97
CA GLU A 607 5.85 -21.74 23.50
C GLU A 607 5.40 -22.12 22.07
N PHE A 608 6.36 -22.47 21.19
CA PHE A 608 6.08 -22.88 19.82
C PHE A 608 5.47 -24.29 19.75
N MET A 609 5.93 -25.22 20.58
CA MET A 609 5.31 -26.55 20.74
C MET A 609 3.86 -26.42 21.22
N GLU A 610 3.62 -25.58 22.23
CA GLU A 610 2.27 -25.27 22.74
C GLU A 610 1.38 -24.63 21.66
N LEU A 611 1.92 -23.72 20.84
CA LEU A 611 1.19 -23.12 19.72
C LEU A 611 0.80 -24.17 18.68
N VAL A 612 1.73 -25.05 18.28
CA VAL A 612 1.45 -26.15 17.33
C VAL A 612 0.35 -27.08 17.86
N GLU A 613 0.44 -27.48 19.13
CA GLU A 613 -0.55 -28.36 19.77
C GLU A 613 -1.93 -27.70 19.87
N ALA A 614 -1.97 -26.43 20.30
CA ALA A 614 -3.20 -25.66 20.44
C ALA A 614 -3.88 -25.45 19.07
N THR A 615 -3.12 -25.07 18.05
CA THR A 615 -3.61 -24.90 16.68
C THR A 615 -4.12 -26.23 16.13
N SER A 616 -3.36 -27.32 16.27
CA SER A 616 -3.80 -28.66 15.81
C SER A 616 -5.11 -29.07 16.49
N LYS A 617 -5.21 -28.91 17.82
CA LYS A 617 -6.40 -29.26 18.59
C LYS A 617 -7.63 -28.45 18.16
N ARG A 618 -7.47 -27.14 17.92
CA ARG A 618 -8.54 -26.25 17.44
C ARG A 618 -9.04 -26.65 16.05
N HIS A 619 -8.15 -27.18 15.21
CA HIS A 619 -8.44 -27.59 13.84
C HIS A 619 -8.57 -29.11 13.68
N ARG A 620 -9.40 -29.72 14.53
CA ARG A 620 -9.80 -31.15 14.45
C ARG A 620 -8.61 -32.14 14.44
N LYS A 621 -7.54 -31.83 15.18
CA LYS A 621 -6.29 -32.61 15.24
C LYS A 621 -5.56 -32.72 13.89
N LYS A 622 -5.79 -31.77 12.97
CA LYS A 622 -4.99 -31.68 11.77
C LYS A 622 -3.54 -31.38 12.13
N LYS A 623 -2.62 -32.04 11.45
CA LYS A 623 -1.21 -31.72 11.52
C LYS A 623 -0.95 -30.32 10.94
N VAL A 624 0.06 -29.64 11.44
CA VAL A 624 0.42 -28.25 11.13
C VAL A 624 1.53 -28.22 10.07
N ILE A 625 1.42 -27.29 9.13
CA ILE A 625 2.49 -26.92 8.20
C ILE A 625 3.36 -25.86 8.87
N ILE A 626 4.69 -26.05 8.85
CA ILE A 626 5.64 -25.04 9.29
C ILE A 626 6.36 -24.51 8.06
N LEU A 627 6.39 -23.18 7.87
CA LEU A 627 7.10 -22.53 6.77
C LEU A 627 8.07 -21.50 7.33
N GLY A 628 9.36 -21.67 7.02
CA GLY A 628 10.39 -20.69 7.37
C GLY A 628 11.09 -20.13 6.15
N HIS A 629 11.29 -18.81 6.14
CA HIS A 629 12.06 -18.08 5.14
C HIS A 629 13.43 -17.70 5.68
N SER A 630 14.51 -17.86 4.90
CA SER A 630 15.85 -17.40 5.28
C SER A 630 16.24 -17.90 6.68
N HIS A 631 16.63 -17.03 7.61
CA HIS A 631 16.93 -17.44 8.98
C HIS A 631 15.74 -18.09 9.72
N GLY A 632 14.50 -17.73 9.40
CA GLY A 632 13.31 -18.41 9.93
C GLY A 632 13.19 -19.86 9.47
N GLY A 633 13.73 -20.18 8.30
CA GLY A 633 13.90 -21.56 7.84
C GLY A 633 14.89 -22.34 8.71
N CYS A 634 15.96 -21.70 9.15
CA CYS A 634 16.89 -22.27 10.13
C CYS A 634 16.20 -22.56 11.46
N VAL A 635 15.42 -21.60 11.97
CA VAL A 635 14.67 -21.74 13.22
C VAL A 635 13.65 -22.87 13.13
N ALA A 636 12.90 -22.95 12.03
CA ALA A 636 11.93 -24.00 11.78
C ALA A 636 12.58 -25.39 11.74
N LEU A 637 13.70 -25.53 11.02
CA LEU A 637 14.44 -26.78 10.91
C LEU A 637 14.95 -27.25 12.28
N GLU A 638 15.59 -26.36 13.05
CA GLU A 638 16.12 -26.73 14.36
C GLU A 638 15.03 -26.99 15.39
N PHE A 639 13.91 -26.27 15.34
CA PHE A 639 12.75 -26.59 16.17
C PHE A 639 12.28 -28.04 15.94
N VAL A 640 12.05 -28.42 14.67
CA VAL A 640 11.60 -29.78 14.34
C VAL A 640 12.64 -30.84 14.73
N ARG A 641 13.94 -30.55 14.57
CA ARG A 641 15.03 -31.45 15.00
C ARG A 641 15.07 -31.66 16.51
N ASN A 642 14.77 -30.63 17.30
CA ASN A 642 14.76 -30.67 18.76
C ASN A 642 13.48 -31.28 19.37
N THR A 643 12.45 -31.55 18.56
CA THR A 643 11.22 -32.19 19.05
C THR A 643 11.31 -33.72 19.03
N PRO A 644 10.66 -34.42 19.98
CA PRO A 644 10.61 -35.88 19.98
C PRO A 644 10.02 -36.44 18.67
N LEU A 645 10.56 -37.56 18.16
CA LEU A 645 10.11 -38.15 16.90
C LEU A 645 8.61 -38.50 16.91
N ALA A 646 8.09 -38.99 18.03
CA ALA A 646 6.67 -39.29 18.18
C ALA A 646 5.81 -38.02 18.05
N TRP A 647 6.25 -36.92 18.66
CA TRP A 647 5.54 -35.64 18.63
C TRP A 647 5.49 -35.06 17.21
N ARG A 648 6.63 -35.00 16.51
CA ARG A 648 6.63 -34.47 15.13
C ARG A 648 5.82 -35.32 14.15
N LYS A 649 5.78 -36.65 14.35
CA LYS A 649 4.89 -37.53 13.58
C LYS A 649 3.42 -37.27 13.86
N GLU A 650 3.06 -36.89 15.08
CA GLU A 650 1.70 -36.57 15.47
C GLU A 650 1.26 -35.21 14.93
N TYR A 651 2.11 -34.19 15.05
CA TYR A 651 1.68 -32.80 14.85
C TYR A 651 2.14 -32.14 13.56
N ILE A 652 3.20 -32.60 12.88
CA ILE A 652 3.75 -31.90 11.71
C ILE A 652 3.26 -32.56 10.43
N LYS A 653 2.57 -31.78 9.58
CA LYS A 653 2.16 -32.21 8.24
C LYS A 653 3.33 -32.11 7.29
N HIS A 654 3.96 -30.93 7.28
CA HIS A 654 4.99 -30.58 6.31
C HIS A 654 5.87 -29.45 6.82
N LEU A 655 7.15 -29.49 6.45
CA LEU A 655 8.12 -28.43 6.68
C LEU A 655 8.52 -27.82 5.33
N PHE A 656 8.25 -26.53 5.16
CA PHE A 656 8.73 -25.74 4.03
C PHE A 656 9.92 -24.89 4.47
N LEU A 657 11.05 -25.10 3.81
CA LEU A 657 12.24 -24.28 3.98
C LEU A 657 12.46 -23.49 2.69
N VAL A 658 12.18 -22.18 2.75
CA VAL A 658 12.32 -21.27 1.60
C VAL A 658 13.59 -20.45 1.78
N THR A 659 14.56 -20.65 0.88
CA THR A 659 15.89 -20.02 0.88
C THR A 659 16.56 -19.98 2.28
N PRO A 660 16.52 -21.05 3.09
CA PRO A 660 17.00 -21.00 4.46
C PRO A 660 18.51 -20.73 4.55
N THR A 661 18.92 -20.04 5.61
CA THR A 661 20.35 -19.91 5.97
C THR A 661 20.74 -21.09 6.88
N LEU A 662 21.57 -21.99 6.39
CA LEU A 662 21.87 -23.27 7.04
C LEU A 662 23.30 -23.31 7.60
N SER A 663 23.53 -24.23 8.54
CA SER A 663 24.83 -24.46 9.18
C SER A 663 25.93 -24.96 8.25
N ALA A 664 25.58 -25.43 7.05
CA ALA A 664 26.50 -25.72 5.95
C ALA A 664 27.30 -24.47 5.52
N GLY A 665 26.79 -23.27 5.83
CA GLY A 665 27.47 -22.00 5.70
C GLY A 665 27.23 -21.28 4.37
N LEU A 666 27.45 -19.97 4.35
CA LEU A 666 27.42 -19.12 3.16
C LEU A 666 28.47 -18.00 3.29
N LEU A 667 28.82 -17.33 2.19
CA LEU A 667 29.91 -16.34 2.23
C LEU A 667 29.51 -14.99 2.86
N ASP A 668 28.25 -14.57 2.69
CA ASP A 668 27.75 -13.25 3.11
C ASP A 668 28.06 -12.87 4.58
N PRO A 669 27.97 -13.77 5.59
CA PRO A 669 28.33 -13.44 6.98
C PRO A 669 29.81 -13.08 7.16
N VAL A 670 30.72 -13.63 6.33
CA VAL A 670 32.14 -13.27 6.37
C VAL A 670 32.33 -11.81 5.97
N GLU A 671 31.62 -11.38 4.92
CA GLU A 671 31.64 -9.98 4.47
C GLU A 671 31.01 -9.08 5.53
N ASN A 672 29.83 -9.43 6.05
CA ASN A 672 29.14 -8.62 7.06
C ASN A 672 29.90 -8.50 8.38
N LEU A 673 30.73 -9.49 8.74
CA LEU A 673 31.64 -9.37 9.87
C LEU A 673 32.75 -8.36 9.61
N ALA A 674 33.23 -8.24 8.37
CA ALA A 674 34.26 -7.27 7.97
C ALA A 674 33.67 -5.85 7.84
N THR A 675 32.65 -5.64 7.01
CA THR A 675 32.14 -4.30 6.65
C THR A 675 30.95 -3.83 7.49
N GLY A 676 30.26 -4.74 8.19
CA GLY A 676 29.00 -4.48 8.89
C GLY A 676 27.78 -5.06 8.18
N PRO A 677 26.57 -5.00 8.78
CA PRO A 677 25.41 -5.77 8.31
C PRO A 677 24.72 -5.14 7.08
N HIS A 678 25.30 -5.34 5.89
CA HIS A 678 24.80 -4.80 4.62
C HIS A 678 23.41 -5.36 4.28
N ASN A 679 22.46 -4.49 3.89
CA ASN A 679 21.07 -4.83 3.54
C ASN A 679 20.27 -5.61 4.60
N LEU A 680 20.75 -5.75 5.84
CA LEU A 680 20.03 -6.41 6.94
C LEU A 680 19.31 -5.42 7.85
N PHE A 681 19.95 -4.28 8.15
CA PHE A 681 19.38 -3.21 8.97
C PHE A 681 19.42 -1.87 8.23
N TYR A 682 18.34 -1.11 8.36
CA TYR A 682 18.31 0.31 8.01
C TYR A 682 18.20 1.12 9.28
N VAL A 683 19.26 1.86 9.60
CA VAL A 683 19.30 2.80 10.72
C VAL A 683 19.64 4.16 10.14
N PRO A 684 18.71 5.14 10.15
CA PRO A 684 18.93 6.44 9.53
C PRO A 684 20.21 7.11 10.04
N GLY A 685 21.07 7.53 9.12
CA GLY A 685 22.31 8.23 9.46
C GLY A 685 23.44 7.35 10.00
N ALA A 686 23.25 6.02 10.09
CA ALA A 686 24.32 5.08 10.39
C ALA A 686 24.91 4.49 9.10
N THR A 687 26.18 4.11 9.17
CA THR A 687 26.88 3.36 8.10
C THR A 687 26.97 1.89 8.51
N GLU A 688 27.22 0.98 7.57
CA GLU A 688 27.45 -0.43 7.90
C GLU A 688 28.62 -0.60 8.88
N LEU A 689 29.71 0.12 8.64
CA LEU A 689 30.89 0.12 9.53
C LEU A 689 30.55 0.59 10.95
N SER A 690 29.65 1.57 11.10
CA SER A 690 29.23 2.02 12.44
C SER A 690 28.35 0.99 13.14
N LEU A 691 27.51 0.26 12.41
CA LEU A 691 26.67 -0.82 12.95
C LEU A 691 27.43 -2.13 13.21
N ARG A 692 28.66 -2.25 12.72
CA ARG A 692 29.50 -3.46 12.81
C ARG A 692 29.71 -3.97 14.24
N PRO A 693 30.00 -3.15 15.27
CA PRO A 693 30.16 -3.63 16.65
C PRO A 693 28.89 -4.28 17.18
N MET A 694 27.73 -3.65 16.96
CA MET A 694 26.42 -4.21 17.32
C MET A 694 26.18 -5.54 16.60
N TRP A 695 26.42 -5.61 15.28
CA TRP A 695 26.23 -6.84 14.51
C TRP A 695 27.13 -7.98 15.01
N ARG A 696 28.42 -7.71 15.23
CA ARG A 696 29.38 -8.68 15.78
C ARG A 696 28.99 -9.20 17.16
N SER A 697 28.19 -8.45 17.92
CA SER A 697 27.67 -8.92 19.20
C SER A 697 26.59 -10.01 19.05
N PHE A 698 25.90 -10.07 17.92
CA PHE A 698 24.81 -11.04 17.72
C PHE A 698 25.37 -12.43 17.48
N GLU A 699 24.71 -13.44 18.05
CA GLU A 699 25.04 -14.84 17.78
C GLU A 699 24.79 -15.18 16.30
N THR A 700 23.78 -14.57 15.68
CA THR A 700 23.44 -14.78 14.27
C THR A 700 24.52 -14.34 13.30
N SER A 701 25.43 -13.44 13.70
CA SER A 701 26.53 -12.96 12.87
C SER A 701 27.56 -14.05 12.50
N ILE A 702 27.69 -15.09 13.34
CA ILE A 702 28.63 -16.20 13.15
C ILE A 702 27.94 -17.53 12.84
N ALA A 703 26.61 -17.56 12.80
CA ALA A 703 25.81 -18.79 12.77
C ALA A 703 26.00 -19.65 11.51
N ASN A 704 26.22 -18.97 10.38
CA ASN A 704 26.23 -19.56 9.06
C ASN A 704 27.54 -19.27 8.32
N LEU A 705 28.65 -19.19 9.05
CA LEU A 705 29.97 -19.08 8.45
C LEU A 705 30.26 -20.32 7.57
N PRO A 706 31.05 -20.17 6.49
CA PRO A 706 31.40 -21.27 5.59
C PRO A 706 31.94 -22.49 6.33
N SER A 707 31.27 -23.65 6.18
CA SER A 707 31.76 -24.88 6.80
C SER A 707 32.90 -25.52 5.98
N PRO A 708 33.94 -26.07 6.62
CA PRO A 708 35.02 -26.77 5.92
C PRO A 708 34.55 -27.98 5.09
N ALA A 709 33.45 -28.64 5.50
CA ALA A 709 32.88 -29.78 4.81
C ALA A 709 32.28 -29.41 3.44
N VAL A 710 31.83 -28.16 3.26
CA VAL A 710 31.14 -27.70 2.05
C VAL A 710 32.03 -26.82 1.19
N PHE A 711 32.78 -25.90 1.80
CA PHE A 711 33.63 -24.95 1.07
C PHE A 711 35.06 -25.47 0.86
N GLY A 712 35.44 -26.54 1.58
CA GLY A 712 36.73 -27.18 1.42
C GLY A 712 37.92 -26.24 1.68
N ARG A 713 38.98 -26.45 0.92
CA ARG A 713 40.23 -25.68 0.99
C ARG A 713 40.29 -24.51 -0.01
N GLU A 714 39.21 -24.28 -0.76
CA GLU A 714 39.16 -23.14 -1.66
C GLU A 714 39.23 -21.84 -0.85
N PRO A 715 40.05 -20.85 -1.27
CA PRO A 715 40.10 -19.58 -0.58
C PRO A 715 38.74 -18.88 -0.64
N ILE A 716 38.19 -18.56 0.52
CA ILE A 716 36.97 -17.75 0.67
C ILE A 716 37.32 -16.27 0.87
N VAL A 717 38.50 -15.98 1.40
CA VAL A 717 39.07 -14.64 1.50
C VAL A 717 40.51 -14.65 1.00
N VAL A 718 40.86 -13.72 0.13
CA VAL A 718 42.20 -13.54 -0.46
C VAL A 718 42.71 -12.16 -0.07
N THR A 719 43.95 -12.10 0.41
CA THR A 719 44.69 -10.86 0.69
C THR A 719 46.07 -10.95 0.05
N GLU A 720 46.80 -9.84 -0.05
CA GLU A 720 48.20 -9.87 -0.52
C GLU A 720 49.07 -10.83 0.31
N ARG A 721 48.81 -10.97 1.61
CA ARG A 721 49.68 -11.71 2.54
C ARG A 721 49.25 -13.15 2.80
N ARG A 722 47.94 -13.45 2.71
CA ARG A 722 47.38 -14.76 3.06
C ARG A 722 46.05 -15.02 2.36
N ASN A 723 45.87 -16.27 1.96
CA ASN A 723 44.59 -16.83 1.55
C ASN A 723 43.97 -17.59 2.72
N TYR A 724 42.71 -17.31 3.04
CA TYR A 724 41.95 -17.98 4.08
C TYR A 724 40.91 -18.89 3.43
N SER A 725 40.92 -20.16 3.80
CA SER A 725 39.87 -21.13 3.48
C SER A 725 38.87 -21.23 4.64
N ALA A 726 37.81 -22.02 4.47
CA ALA A 726 36.89 -22.32 5.57
C ALA A 726 37.57 -23.02 6.77
N TYR A 727 38.72 -23.67 6.58
CA TYR A 727 39.53 -24.25 7.66
C TYR A 727 40.26 -23.19 8.50
N ASP A 728 40.45 -21.99 7.96
CA ASP A 728 41.21 -20.90 8.59
C ASP A 728 40.29 -19.90 9.30
N MET A 729 39.06 -20.28 9.64
CA MET A 729 38.03 -19.35 10.11
C MET A 729 38.43 -18.63 11.40
N GLU A 730 39.05 -19.30 12.37
CA GLU A 730 39.52 -18.65 13.60
C GLU A 730 40.59 -17.57 13.32
N ASP A 731 41.52 -17.88 12.42
CA ASP A 731 42.55 -16.92 11.98
C ASP A 731 41.95 -15.77 11.20
N LEU A 732 40.92 -16.03 10.38
CA LEU A 732 40.20 -15.01 9.64
C LEU A 732 39.43 -14.08 10.57
N LEU A 733 38.74 -14.62 11.59
CA LEU A 733 38.06 -13.83 12.63
C LEU A 733 39.06 -12.92 13.37
N ALA A 734 40.25 -13.43 13.68
CA ALA A 734 41.33 -12.61 14.23
C ALA A 734 41.78 -11.51 13.26
N ALA A 735 41.97 -11.84 11.98
CA ALA A 735 42.44 -10.93 10.95
C ALA A 735 41.47 -9.77 10.66
N VAL A 736 40.15 -10.01 10.70
CA VAL A 736 39.13 -8.95 10.56
C VAL A 736 38.93 -8.15 11.86
N GLY A 737 39.71 -8.42 12.91
CA GLY A 737 39.62 -7.73 14.20
C GLY A 737 38.42 -8.14 15.04
N PHE A 738 37.93 -9.38 14.90
CA PHE A 738 36.81 -9.93 15.68
C PHE A 738 37.27 -11.11 16.57
N GLY A 739 38.29 -10.85 17.39
CA GLY A 739 38.85 -11.86 18.31
C GLY A 739 37.85 -12.41 19.33
N ASP A 740 36.94 -11.56 19.83
CA ASP A 740 35.89 -11.97 20.79
C ASP A 740 34.91 -13.00 20.21
N GLY A 741 34.81 -13.09 18.87
CA GLY A 741 33.98 -14.08 18.18
C GLY A 741 34.59 -15.48 18.10
N ILE A 742 35.89 -15.64 18.37
CA ILE A 742 36.61 -16.91 18.17
C ILE A 742 36.14 -17.99 19.15
N GLU A 743 36.02 -17.66 20.44
CA GLU A 743 35.56 -18.62 21.44
C GLU A 743 34.12 -19.11 21.17
N PRO A 744 33.11 -18.23 21.00
CA PRO A 744 31.75 -18.70 20.69
C PRO A 744 31.68 -19.43 19.34
N PHE A 745 32.45 -19.02 18.33
CA PHE A 745 32.57 -19.77 17.07
C PHE A 745 33.01 -21.21 17.33
N ARG A 746 34.11 -21.39 18.06
CA ARG A 746 34.68 -22.71 18.37
C ARG A 746 33.73 -23.57 19.20
N ARG A 747 33.12 -22.99 20.24
CA ARG A 747 32.32 -23.73 21.24
C ARG A 747 30.88 -24.00 20.79
N ARG A 748 30.32 -23.17 19.90
CA ARG A 748 28.91 -23.25 19.48
C ARG A 748 28.76 -23.55 17.98
N MET A 749 29.48 -22.83 17.12
CA MET A 749 29.26 -22.91 15.67
C MET A 749 29.92 -24.14 15.04
N VAL A 750 31.09 -24.56 15.51
CA VAL A 750 31.73 -25.80 15.02
C VAL A 750 30.84 -27.03 15.26
N ALA A 751 30.21 -27.13 16.44
CA ALA A 751 29.27 -28.23 16.73
C ALA A 751 28.07 -28.20 15.79
N ARG A 752 27.51 -27.00 15.54
CA ARG A 752 26.41 -26.77 14.61
C ARG A 752 26.75 -27.17 13.17
N MET A 753 27.94 -26.82 12.68
CA MET A 753 28.39 -27.15 11.32
C MET A 753 28.45 -28.66 11.09
N ASN A 754 28.71 -29.43 12.14
CA ASN A 754 28.79 -30.89 12.08
C ASN A 754 27.44 -31.58 12.33
N TYR A 755 26.37 -30.84 12.63
CA TYR A 755 25.04 -31.39 12.87
C TYR A 755 24.21 -31.46 11.58
N LEU A 756 24.13 -32.66 11.01
CA LEU A 756 23.57 -32.90 9.68
C LEU A 756 22.30 -33.78 9.69
N GLU A 757 21.77 -34.12 10.87
CA GLU A 757 20.62 -35.02 11.02
C GLU A 757 19.34 -34.46 10.35
N ALA A 758 18.61 -35.28 9.60
CA ALA A 758 17.40 -34.83 8.94
C ALA A 758 16.19 -34.73 9.93
N PRO A 759 15.21 -33.84 9.67
CA PRO A 759 14.11 -33.60 10.60
C PRO A 759 13.10 -34.75 10.70
N MET A 760 13.16 -35.76 9.84
CA MET A 760 12.29 -36.93 9.82
C MET A 760 10.80 -36.58 9.70
N VAL A 761 10.50 -35.57 8.87
CA VAL A 761 9.14 -35.14 8.47
C VAL A 761 9.13 -34.85 6.97
N PRO A 762 7.96 -34.83 6.31
CA PRO A 762 7.82 -34.32 4.95
C PRO A 762 8.43 -32.92 4.83
N LEU A 763 9.39 -32.77 3.91
CA LEU A 763 10.23 -31.58 3.78
C LEU A 763 10.26 -31.15 2.31
N THR A 764 9.84 -29.91 2.05
CA THR A 764 10.09 -29.23 0.78
C THR A 764 11.10 -28.12 0.98
N TYR A 765 12.21 -28.20 0.25
CA TYR A 765 13.30 -27.24 0.26
C TYR A 765 13.30 -26.45 -1.05
N ILE A 766 13.03 -25.15 -0.98
CA ILE A 766 12.82 -24.28 -2.14
C ILE A 766 13.89 -23.19 -2.14
N ASN A 767 14.67 -23.07 -3.21
CA ASN A 767 15.75 -22.08 -3.30
C ASN A 767 15.75 -21.35 -4.64
N GLY A 768 16.16 -20.09 -4.64
CA GLY A 768 16.54 -19.38 -5.86
C GLY A 768 17.88 -19.90 -6.37
N VAL A 769 18.08 -19.90 -7.69
CA VAL A 769 19.36 -20.23 -8.33
C VAL A 769 19.58 -19.32 -9.54
N GLY A 770 20.78 -19.31 -10.12
CA GLY A 770 21.10 -18.53 -11.32
C GLY A 770 21.40 -17.06 -11.03
N LYS A 771 21.52 -16.64 -9.77
CA LYS A 771 22.00 -15.31 -9.39
C LYS A 771 23.48 -15.37 -9.05
N ARG A 772 24.19 -14.28 -9.38
CA ARG A 772 25.59 -14.09 -8.99
C ARG A 772 25.66 -13.99 -7.46
N THR A 773 26.22 -15.00 -6.82
CA THR A 773 26.42 -15.03 -5.36
C THR A 773 27.91 -14.99 -5.05
N PRO A 774 28.39 -14.10 -4.17
CA PRO A 774 29.79 -14.05 -3.78
C PRO A 774 30.30 -15.43 -3.32
N ARG A 775 31.41 -15.88 -3.89
CA ARG A 775 32.05 -17.18 -3.60
C ARG A 775 33.48 -17.04 -3.06
N GLN A 776 34.10 -15.89 -3.29
CA GLN A 776 35.35 -15.47 -2.69
C GLN A 776 35.39 -13.93 -2.59
N LEU A 777 35.97 -13.41 -1.50
CA LEU A 777 36.20 -11.98 -1.25
C LEU A 777 37.68 -11.67 -1.37
N VAL A 778 38.04 -10.60 -2.08
CA VAL A 778 39.43 -10.21 -2.31
C VAL A 778 39.68 -8.83 -1.73
N TYR A 779 40.57 -8.77 -0.74
CA TYR A 779 41.04 -7.56 -0.05
C TYR A 779 42.53 -7.42 -0.30
N TRP A 780 42.91 -6.91 -1.48
CA TRP A 780 44.32 -6.89 -1.92
C TRP A 780 45.24 -6.25 -0.89
N ASP A 781 44.92 -5.07 -0.39
CA ASP A 781 45.69 -4.33 0.63
C ASP A 781 45.49 -4.83 2.07
N GLY A 782 44.63 -5.83 2.28
CA GLY A 782 44.24 -6.33 3.60
C GLY A 782 43.37 -5.37 4.41
N ASN A 783 42.80 -4.33 3.79
CA ASN A 783 41.92 -3.38 4.46
C ASN A 783 40.47 -3.90 4.49
N PHE A 784 40.10 -4.56 5.60
CA PHE A 784 38.75 -5.10 5.80
C PHE A 784 37.67 -4.05 6.08
N ASP A 785 38.04 -2.77 6.24
CA ASP A 785 37.07 -1.67 6.37
C ASP A 785 36.56 -1.19 4.99
N GLU A 786 37.19 -1.59 3.89
CA GLU A 786 36.76 -1.27 2.52
C GLU A 786 35.94 -2.41 1.89
N ALA A 787 35.19 -2.11 0.83
CA ALA A 787 34.41 -3.13 0.13
C ALA A 787 35.35 -4.07 -0.66
N PRO A 788 35.20 -5.41 -0.54
CA PRO A 788 36.04 -6.34 -1.28
C PRO A 788 35.68 -6.39 -2.77
N GLU A 789 36.67 -6.77 -3.58
CA GLU A 789 36.38 -7.33 -4.90
C GLU A 789 35.75 -8.72 -4.71
N ARG A 790 34.63 -8.97 -5.38
CA ARG A 790 33.84 -10.20 -5.23
C ARG A 790 34.00 -11.08 -6.44
N VAL A 791 34.47 -12.31 -6.22
CA VAL A 791 34.41 -13.38 -7.22
C VAL A 791 33.11 -14.13 -7.01
N TYR A 792 32.31 -14.26 -8.07
CA TYR A 792 30.96 -14.78 -7.97
C TYR A 792 30.89 -16.23 -8.44
N GLY A 793 30.09 -17.02 -7.73
CA GLY A 793 29.55 -18.29 -8.18
C GLY A 793 28.02 -18.21 -8.36
N ASP A 794 27.40 -19.38 -8.44
CA ASP A 794 25.95 -19.52 -8.53
C ASP A 794 25.27 -19.57 -7.14
N GLY A 795 24.01 -19.17 -7.09
CA GLY A 795 23.14 -19.17 -5.92
C GLY A 795 21.94 -18.24 -6.09
N ASP A 796 21.39 -17.72 -4.98
CA ASP A 796 20.25 -16.80 -4.98
C ASP A 796 20.64 -15.32 -4.75
N GLY A 797 21.93 -15.00 -4.79
CA GLY A 797 22.51 -13.70 -4.46
C GLY A 797 23.07 -13.62 -3.03
N ILE A 798 22.64 -14.51 -2.12
CA ILE A 798 23.12 -14.56 -0.71
C ILE A 798 23.63 -15.95 -0.37
N VAL A 799 22.80 -16.98 -0.56
CA VAL A 799 23.14 -18.39 -0.30
C VAL A 799 23.77 -18.99 -1.56
N ASN A 800 24.95 -19.60 -1.39
CA ASN A 800 25.66 -20.25 -2.47
C ASN A 800 24.98 -21.56 -2.90
N LEU A 801 24.98 -21.87 -4.19
CA LEU A 801 24.44 -23.14 -4.71
C LEU A 801 25.12 -24.35 -4.07
N VAL A 802 26.43 -24.29 -3.79
CA VAL A 802 27.18 -25.39 -3.14
C VAL A 802 26.59 -25.76 -1.77
N THR A 803 26.15 -24.78 -0.99
CA THR A 803 25.47 -24.97 0.29
C THR A 803 24.14 -25.66 0.11
N MET A 804 23.37 -25.24 -0.90
CA MET A 804 22.07 -25.83 -1.21
C MET A 804 22.21 -27.29 -1.64
N LEU A 805 23.20 -27.59 -2.48
CA LEU A 805 23.49 -28.93 -2.96
C LEU A 805 23.98 -29.86 -1.84
N ALA A 806 24.81 -29.36 -0.92
CA ALA A 806 25.27 -30.14 0.22
C ALA A 806 24.11 -30.57 1.12
N PHE A 807 23.15 -29.66 1.37
CA PHE A 807 21.95 -29.99 2.13
C PHE A 807 21.04 -30.98 1.37
N ASP A 808 20.85 -30.77 0.06
CA ASP A 808 20.11 -31.69 -0.81
C ASP A 808 20.66 -33.11 -0.75
N GLU A 809 21.98 -33.26 -0.86
CA GLU A 809 22.67 -34.54 -0.82
C GLU A 809 22.47 -35.23 0.53
N GLU A 810 22.65 -34.50 1.62
CA GLU A 810 22.54 -35.05 2.96
C GLU A 810 21.11 -35.49 3.29
N MET A 811 20.09 -34.70 2.92
CA MET A 811 18.69 -35.08 3.11
C MET A 811 18.31 -36.33 2.28
N ARG A 812 18.93 -36.53 1.11
CA ARG A 812 18.73 -37.73 0.27
C ARG A 812 19.51 -38.94 0.76
N ARG A 813 20.62 -38.75 1.48
CA ARG A 813 21.46 -39.83 2.03
C ARG A 813 20.76 -40.58 3.17
N GLN A 814 19.96 -39.88 3.97
CA GLN A 814 19.31 -40.46 5.14
C GLN A 814 18.03 -41.22 4.76
N LEU A 815 18.03 -42.55 4.96
CA LEU A 815 16.96 -43.46 4.52
C LEU A 815 15.56 -43.03 4.94
N GLY A 816 15.40 -42.54 6.18
CA GLY A 816 14.10 -42.10 6.70
C GLY A 816 13.57 -40.81 6.08
N GLN A 817 14.46 -39.93 5.60
CA GLN A 817 14.11 -38.64 5.01
C GLN A 817 13.99 -38.70 3.49
N ARG A 818 14.78 -39.54 2.82
CA ARG A 818 14.88 -39.64 1.35
C ARG A 818 13.52 -39.76 0.65
N GLY A 819 12.60 -40.55 1.23
CA GLY A 819 11.27 -40.78 0.66
C GLY A 819 10.28 -39.62 0.86
N GLN A 820 10.65 -38.61 1.65
CA GLN A 820 9.78 -37.51 2.07
C GLN A 820 10.42 -36.14 1.81
N PHE A 821 11.50 -36.10 1.02
CA PHE A 821 12.26 -34.90 0.71
C PHE A 821 12.04 -34.46 -0.74
N LYS A 822 11.58 -33.21 -0.91
CA LYS A 822 11.42 -32.55 -2.20
C LYS A 822 12.33 -31.33 -2.24
N SER A 823 13.18 -31.24 -3.27
CA SER A 823 14.03 -30.07 -3.51
C SER A 823 13.61 -29.38 -4.80
N ILE A 824 13.49 -28.05 -4.73
CA ILE A 824 12.98 -27.19 -5.79
C ILE A 824 13.93 -26.03 -5.98
N LYS A 825 14.40 -25.88 -7.21
CA LYS A 825 15.22 -24.74 -7.64
C LYS A 825 14.37 -23.83 -8.50
N VAL A 826 14.30 -22.56 -8.13
CA VAL A 826 13.55 -21.52 -8.83
C VAL A 826 14.56 -20.67 -9.58
N GLU A 827 14.70 -20.97 -10.88
CA GLU A 827 15.64 -20.30 -11.77
C GLU A 827 15.43 -18.78 -11.77
N ASN A 828 16.52 -18.04 -11.60
CA ASN A 828 16.58 -16.58 -11.61
C ASN A 828 15.80 -15.88 -10.48
N ALA A 829 15.37 -16.59 -9.44
CA ALA A 829 14.83 -15.97 -8.22
C ALA A 829 15.98 -15.51 -7.31
N SER A 830 15.86 -14.30 -6.75
CA SER A 830 16.79 -13.83 -5.71
C SER A 830 16.38 -14.31 -4.32
N HIS A 831 17.28 -14.22 -3.35
CA HIS A 831 17.07 -14.65 -1.97
C HIS A 831 15.77 -14.10 -1.37
N MET A 832 15.56 -12.77 -1.50
CA MET A 832 14.34 -12.10 -1.06
C MET A 832 13.23 -12.17 -2.11
N GLY A 833 13.59 -12.11 -3.40
CA GLY A 833 12.65 -12.11 -4.52
C GLY A 833 11.81 -13.38 -4.60
N ILE A 834 12.26 -14.51 -4.04
CA ILE A 834 11.48 -15.76 -4.06
C ILE A 834 10.11 -15.65 -3.38
N LEU A 835 9.97 -14.75 -2.40
CA LEU A 835 8.70 -14.44 -1.75
C LEU A 835 8.12 -13.08 -2.14
N MET A 836 8.88 -12.21 -2.81
CA MET A 836 8.45 -10.86 -3.17
C MET A 836 8.03 -10.72 -4.63
N ASP A 837 8.67 -11.45 -5.53
CA ASP A 837 8.36 -11.42 -6.95
C ASP A 837 7.18 -12.36 -7.23
N GLU A 838 6.11 -11.82 -7.81
CA GLU A 838 4.83 -12.54 -8.00
C GLU A 838 5.01 -13.90 -8.67
N TRP A 839 5.85 -13.98 -9.71
CA TRP A 839 6.09 -15.22 -10.46
C TRP A 839 6.78 -16.30 -9.61
N ALA A 840 7.71 -15.92 -8.73
CA ALA A 840 8.45 -16.84 -7.87
C ALA A 840 7.60 -17.24 -6.65
N LEU A 841 6.90 -16.28 -6.04
CA LEU A 841 5.95 -16.53 -4.96
C LEU A 841 4.85 -17.50 -5.41
N LYS A 842 4.32 -17.35 -6.62
CA LYS A 842 3.34 -18.29 -7.19
C LYS A 842 3.86 -19.72 -7.23
N ARG A 843 5.17 -19.93 -7.45
CA ARG A 843 5.76 -21.27 -7.36
C ARG A 843 5.73 -21.80 -5.94
N VAL A 844 6.09 -21.00 -4.94
CA VAL A 844 6.01 -21.39 -3.52
C VAL A 844 4.56 -21.73 -3.13
N MET A 845 3.60 -20.88 -3.49
CA MET A 845 2.18 -21.09 -3.18
C MET A 845 1.62 -22.37 -3.82
N LYS A 846 2.08 -22.75 -5.02
CA LYS A 846 1.70 -24.01 -5.65
C LYS A 846 2.07 -25.22 -4.78
N GLU A 847 3.27 -25.20 -4.19
CA GLU A 847 3.74 -26.30 -3.35
C GLU A 847 2.95 -26.39 -2.03
N ILE A 848 2.60 -25.24 -1.45
CA ILE A 848 1.73 -25.17 -0.25
C ILE A 848 0.33 -25.71 -0.58
N LEU A 849 -0.21 -25.39 -1.74
CA LEU A 849 -1.50 -25.90 -2.19
C LEU A 849 -1.48 -27.42 -2.40
N GLU A 850 -0.43 -27.95 -3.05
CA GLU A 850 -0.24 -29.40 -3.25
C GLU A 850 -0.26 -30.16 -1.91
N VAL A 851 0.44 -29.66 -0.89
CA VAL A 851 0.46 -30.29 0.46
C VAL A 851 -0.90 -30.26 1.15
N ASN A 852 -1.69 -29.20 0.95
CA ASN A 852 -3.03 -29.10 1.51
C ASN A 852 -4.03 -30.04 0.83
N GLN A 853 -3.80 -30.41 -0.43
CA GLN A 853 -4.65 -31.34 -1.19
C GLN A 853 -4.29 -32.81 -0.96
N ASP A 854 -3.09 -33.09 -0.46
CA ASP A 854 -2.63 -34.46 -0.20
C ASP A 854 -3.28 -35.02 1.08
N SER A 855 -4.28 -35.88 0.89
CA SER A 855 -5.11 -36.47 1.96
C SER A 855 -4.42 -37.54 2.81
N SER A 856 -3.09 -37.71 2.66
CA SER A 856 -2.30 -38.77 3.31
C SER A 856 -1.95 -38.53 4.78
#